data_AF-A0A6P0RYM5-F1
#
_entry.id   AF-A0A6P0RYM5-F1
#
_cell.length_a   1.000
_cell.length_b   1.000
_cell.length_c   1.000
_cell.angle_alpha   90.00
_cell.angle_beta   90.00
_cell.angle_gamma   90.00
#
_symmetry.space_group_name_H-M   'P 1'
#
loop_
_entity.id
_entity.type
_entity.pdbx_description
1 polymer ?
#
loop_
_entity_poly.entity_id
_entity_poly.type
_entity_poly.pdbx_seq_one_letter_code
_entity_poly.pdbx_strand_id
1 'polypeptide(L)'
;MTTSSLEVTNGAQLNASTIAAGDGGAVKITATNSVRLDGESSNRSPSAIASQVISGAEGNSGGIELTTSSLELTNGAFMSASTEGVGDGGAVKITATDSVRLDGESSNGSPSSISSRVNSGATGDSGGIELTTSSLELTNGAQVNASVFGIGNSGAVKITATDSVRLDGERRNGVSTIFSQVASGAEGNSGGIELTTSSLEVTNGAQVNASVFGIGNSGAVKISATDSVRLDGESSNGAASFISSQVASGAEGNSGGIDLTTSTLEVTNGAQVTASTNGVGNSGAVKITANDSVRLDGEKNNGTSSGISSQVNSGGEGDSGGVELTTSSLEVTNGAFISASTSGEGNAGAVKIAATDSVRLDGESNNGFLISGIASQVNSGGEGNSGGVELTTSSLEVTNGAQVTASTSGEGNAGAVKITATNSVQLDGETRSGSSSAISSQVNEGAIGNSGGIELTTSSLEVTNGAAVSASTGGEGDAGAVKITATDSVRLDGEKSNGSASSISSQVVSGGEGDSGGIELTTSSLELTNGAVVTASTNGEGDAGEVKITATDSVRLDGEKSNGIPSAIASQVLSRATGKSEGIELTTSSLELTNGAQVTASTFGGGNAGDVSVQSNQSVFLGNNSSISTAVEAGSLGTGGDINIQTGSLTLENNSQISARSQAPGDAGNINLNVSESLTATDSDITTSSTQSAGGQIDIIAKDIRLRGDSDITTSVSSGADNGGNITITTDSLIAFADSDILAFARDGRGGDITFLTPIFFGFAYRPAPRGTDPATLDLNNRVDINASGAVDGVITLPNLDFITNSLTELQDNFIDTDSILANSCIVRTEPQEGTFTITGGGNLPLRPGDSSSSPYPTGVVRALPRNSPPRPWQKGDPIHQATGVYQLPDGRLVMARESG
;
A
#
# COMPACT_ATOMS: atom_id res chain seq x y z
N MET A 1 40.42 57.26 0.47
CA MET A 1 40.99 57.66 -0.83
C MET A 1 39.86 57.82 -1.82
N THR A 2 39.88 58.83 -2.69
CA THR A 2 38.90 59.00 -3.77
C THR A 2 39.64 59.14 -5.11
N THR A 3 39.29 58.34 -6.12
CA THR A 3 39.96 58.29 -7.43
C THR A 3 38.98 57.90 -8.54
N SER A 4 39.38 57.97 -9.81
CA SER A 4 38.61 57.38 -10.91
C SER A 4 38.83 55.87 -10.99
N SER A 5 40.10 55.45 -11.00
CA SER A 5 40.51 54.05 -10.97
C SER A 5 41.66 53.85 -10.00
N LEU A 6 41.75 52.65 -9.43
CA LEU A 6 42.85 52.21 -8.58
C LEU A 6 43.42 50.90 -9.13
N GLU A 7 44.72 50.88 -9.40
CA GLU A 7 45.44 49.65 -9.74
C GLU A 7 46.47 49.34 -8.65
N VAL A 8 46.42 48.11 -8.14
CA VAL A 8 47.35 47.56 -7.14
C VAL A 8 47.96 46.31 -7.74
N THR A 9 49.16 46.45 -8.30
CA THR A 9 49.76 45.37 -9.11
C THR A 9 51.19 45.10 -8.70
N ASN A 10 51.73 43.95 -9.13
CA ASN A 10 53.13 43.57 -8.92
C ASN A 10 53.56 43.57 -7.43
N GLY A 11 52.65 43.18 -6.53
CA GLY A 11 52.89 43.09 -5.08
C GLY A 11 52.78 44.40 -4.32
N ALA A 12 52.16 45.42 -4.92
CA ALA A 12 51.80 46.64 -4.20
C ALA A 12 50.77 46.34 -3.09
N GLN A 13 50.86 47.05 -1.96
CA GLN A 13 49.94 46.86 -0.84
C GLN A 13 49.40 48.19 -0.31
N LEU A 14 48.09 48.27 -0.07
CA LEU A 14 47.46 49.31 0.76
C LEU A 14 47.10 48.70 2.11
N ASN A 15 47.73 49.14 3.18
CA ASN A 15 47.59 48.50 4.49
C ASN A 15 47.29 49.52 5.61
N ALA A 16 46.30 49.23 6.46
CA ALA A 16 46.09 49.86 7.76
C ALA A 16 46.20 48.82 8.88
N SER A 17 47.37 48.76 9.53
CA SER A 17 47.67 47.76 10.57
C SER A 17 47.74 48.36 11.99
N THR A 18 47.22 47.64 12.98
CA THR A 18 47.55 47.81 14.39
C THR A 18 48.82 47.05 14.71
N ILE A 19 49.84 47.74 15.23
CA ILE A 19 51.19 47.16 15.48
C ILE A 19 51.61 47.10 16.96
N ALA A 20 50.77 47.61 17.85
CA ALA A 20 50.98 47.67 19.31
C ALA A 20 49.61 47.79 20.00
N ALA A 21 49.50 48.52 21.12
CA ALA A 21 48.22 48.79 21.76
C ALA A 21 47.43 49.91 21.04
N GLY A 22 46.14 49.70 20.79
CA GLY A 22 45.19 50.69 20.25
C GLY A 22 44.48 50.25 18.97
N ASP A 23 43.37 50.91 18.63
CA ASP A 23 42.60 50.55 17.43
C ASP A 23 43.26 51.07 16.15
N GLY A 24 43.25 50.22 15.12
CA GLY A 24 43.72 50.51 13.77
C GLY A 24 42.68 51.30 12.97
N GLY A 25 43.14 52.05 11.99
CA GLY A 25 42.26 52.78 11.07
C GLY A 25 41.60 51.87 10.03
N ALA A 26 40.47 52.32 9.50
CA ALA A 26 39.80 51.66 8.37
C ALA A 26 40.46 52.04 7.03
N VAL A 27 40.52 51.10 6.08
CA VAL A 27 40.88 51.39 4.69
C VAL A 27 39.62 51.75 3.92
N LYS A 28 39.41 53.05 3.66
CA LYS A 28 38.26 53.55 2.87
C LYS A 28 38.66 53.95 1.47
N ILE A 29 38.09 53.34 0.44
CA ILE A 29 38.39 53.59 -0.98
C ILE A 29 37.08 53.88 -1.74
N THR A 30 37.07 54.97 -2.50
CA THR A 30 36.01 55.30 -3.45
C THR A 30 36.63 55.49 -4.82
N ALA A 31 36.40 54.55 -5.74
CA ALA A 31 36.78 54.66 -7.14
C ALA A 31 35.51 54.87 -7.98
N THR A 32 35.48 55.79 -8.95
CA THR A 32 34.25 55.97 -9.77
C THR A 32 34.11 54.93 -10.87
N ASN A 33 35.19 54.28 -11.29
CA ASN A 33 35.20 53.37 -12.44
C ASN A 33 35.64 51.96 -12.04
N SER A 34 36.85 51.79 -11.52
CA SER A 34 37.38 50.44 -11.30
C SER A 34 38.43 50.36 -10.20
N VAL A 35 38.48 49.20 -9.54
CA VAL A 35 39.57 48.78 -8.68
C VAL A 35 40.09 47.44 -9.17
N ARG A 36 41.38 47.36 -9.50
CA ARG A 36 42.04 46.14 -9.99
C ARG A 36 43.23 45.78 -9.11
N LEU A 37 43.22 44.59 -8.54
CA LEU A 37 44.35 43.99 -7.84
C LEU A 37 44.85 42.80 -8.65
N ASP A 38 46.14 42.75 -8.95
CA ASP A 38 46.68 41.73 -9.85
C ASP A 38 48.06 41.23 -9.44
N GLY A 39 48.16 39.90 -9.30
CA GLY A 39 49.39 39.15 -9.21
C GLY A 39 50.21 39.37 -7.94
N GLU A 40 51.44 38.88 -8.00
CA GLU A 40 52.47 39.01 -6.97
C GLU A 40 53.74 39.67 -7.52
N SER A 41 54.58 40.22 -6.66
CA SER A 41 55.89 40.73 -7.02
C SER A 41 56.83 39.59 -7.44
N SER A 42 57.97 39.92 -8.04
CA SER A 42 59.04 38.94 -8.32
C SER A 42 59.55 38.22 -7.07
N ASN A 43 59.34 38.80 -5.89
CA ASN A 43 59.69 38.23 -4.59
C ASN A 43 58.51 37.49 -3.94
N ARG A 44 57.44 37.22 -4.71
CA ARG A 44 56.22 36.51 -4.27
C ARG A 44 55.41 37.24 -3.21
N SER A 45 55.48 38.57 -3.19
CA SER A 45 54.59 39.39 -2.35
C SER A 45 53.29 39.65 -3.11
N PRO A 46 52.13 39.23 -2.61
CA PRO A 46 50.86 39.43 -3.31
C PRO A 46 50.43 40.90 -3.31
N SER A 47 49.76 41.31 -4.37
CA SER A 47 49.06 42.58 -4.44
C SER A 47 47.87 42.57 -3.48
N ALA A 48 47.77 43.53 -2.58
CA ALA A 48 46.80 43.45 -1.48
C ALA A 48 46.20 44.78 -1.01
N ILE A 49 44.96 44.70 -0.51
CA ILE A 49 44.38 45.72 0.38
C ILE A 49 44.11 45.05 1.74
N ALA A 50 44.71 45.53 2.81
CA ALA A 50 44.66 44.87 4.11
C ALA A 50 44.32 45.85 5.25
N SER A 51 43.53 45.37 6.22
CA SER A 51 43.37 46.00 7.53
C SER A 51 43.53 44.93 8.60
N GLN A 52 44.53 45.08 9.49
CA GLN A 52 44.93 43.95 10.32
C GLN A 52 45.45 44.33 11.70
N VAL A 53 45.18 43.48 12.69
CA VAL A 53 45.88 43.48 13.98
C VAL A 53 47.04 42.51 13.83
N ILE A 54 48.29 42.96 13.89
CA ILE A 54 49.44 42.03 13.70
C ILE A 54 49.70 41.20 14.95
N SER A 55 50.44 40.10 14.78
CA SER A 55 50.87 39.24 15.89
C SER A 55 51.49 40.02 17.06
N GLY A 56 50.94 39.82 18.26
CA GLY A 56 51.41 40.44 19.51
C GLY A 56 50.89 41.86 19.77
N ALA A 57 50.06 42.41 18.88
CA ALA A 57 49.36 43.68 19.10
C ALA A 57 48.03 43.48 19.85
N GLU A 58 47.50 44.55 20.44
CA GLU A 58 46.23 44.56 21.18
C GLU A 58 45.37 45.76 20.71
N GLY A 59 44.18 45.50 20.19
CA GLY A 59 43.27 46.52 19.66
C GLY A 59 42.55 46.01 18.41
N ASN A 60 41.58 46.77 17.91
CA ASN A 60 40.72 46.33 16.81
C ASN A 60 41.23 46.81 15.46
N SER A 61 41.02 46.04 14.40
CA SER A 61 41.19 46.45 13.01
C SER A 61 40.00 47.30 12.56
N GLY A 62 40.27 48.39 11.84
CA GLY A 62 39.22 49.30 11.35
C GLY A 62 38.42 48.76 10.16
N GLY A 63 38.86 47.65 9.54
CA GLY A 63 38.20 47.02 8.40
C GLY A 63 38.46 47.72 7.06
N ILE A 64 37.76 47.27 6.02
CA ILE A 64 37.89 47.75 4.65
C ILE A 64 36.51 48.19 4.16
N GLU A 65 36.43 49.38 3.56
CA GLU A 65 35.23 49.90 2.90
C GLU A 65 35.59 50.34 1.48
N LEU A 66 35.01 49.70 0.48
CA LEU A 66 35.25 49.94 -0.93
C LEU A 66 33.94 50.29 -1.67
N THR A 67 33.93 51.40 -2.39
CA THR A 67 32.88 51.74 -3.37
C THR A 67 33.50 51.89 -4.76
N THR A 68 32.98 51.17 -5.76
CA THR A 68 33.49 51.17 -7.14
C THR A 68 32.38 50.85 -8.16
N SER A 69 32.65 50.96 -9.47
CA SER A 69 31.79 50.34 -10.48
C SER A 69 32.17 48.88 -10.69
N SER A 70 33.45 48.59 -10.94
CA SER A 70 33.95 47.22 -11.01
C SER A 70 35.11 46.96 -10.04
N LEU A 71 35.18 45.73 -9.54
CA LEU A 71 36.27 45.20 -8.73
C LEU A 71 36.81 43.92 -9.37
N GLU A 72 38.12 43.83 -9.53
CA GLU A 72 38.79 42.67 -10.10
C GLU A 72 39.99 42.27 -9.24
N LEU A 73 40.03 41.01 -8.80
CA LEU A 73 41.16 40.39 -8.10
C LEU A 73 41.65 39.20 -8.92
N THR A 74 42.88 39.26 -9.41
CA THR A 74 43.44 38.22 -10.28
C THR A 74 44.78 37.69 -9.77
N ASN A 75 45.08 36.44 -10.13
CA ASN A 75 46.40 35.82 -9.97
C ASN A 75 46.92 35.81 -8.52
N GLY A 76 46.05 35.54 -7.54
CA GLY A 76 46.40 35.45 -6.11
C GLY A 76 46.40 36.77 -5.35
N ALA A 77 45.87 37.83 -5.96
CA ALA A 77 45.68 39.10 -5.27
C ALA A 77 44.53 39.04 -4.25
N PHE A 78 44.65 39.77 -3.13
CA PHE A 78 43.64 39.65 -2.06
C PHE A 78 43.23 40.96 -1.38
N MET A 79 42.03 40.93 -0.78
CA MET A 79 41.59 41.93 0.19
C MET A 79 41.27 41.26 1.53
N SER A 80 41.86 41.73 2.64
CA SER A 80 41.70 41.06 3.93
C SER A 80 41.53 42.01 5.11
N ALA A 81 40.48 41.80 5.90
CA ALA A 81 40.34 42.33 7.26
C ALA A 81 40.65 41.19 8.26
N SER A 82 41.63 41.32 9.14
CA SER A 82 42.00 40.19 10.02
C SER A 82 42.61 40.55 11.36
N THR A 83 42.59 39.63 12.32
CA THR A 83 43.34 39.74 13.57
C THR A 83 44.32 38.58 13.73
N GLU A 84 45.59 38.90 14.06
CA GLU A 84 46.67 37.98 14.44
C GLU A 84 47.08 38.17 15.92
N GLY A 85 46.49 39.15 16.60
CA GLY A 85 46.78 39.54 17.99
C GLY A 85 45.56 39.39 18.89
N VAL A 86 45.35 40.36 19.79
CA VAL A 86 44.16 40.44 20.64
C VAL A 86 43.28 41.59 20.17
N GLY A 87 42.00 41.34 19.89
CA GLY A 87 41.04 42.32 19.38
C GLY A 87 40.47 41.93 18.01
N ASP A 88 39.44 42.65 17.57
CA ASP A 88 38.59 42.26 16.44
C ASP A 88 39.25 42.52 15.07
N GLY A 89 39.04 41.63 14.11
CA GLY A 89 39.61 41.69 12.76
C GLY A 89 38.97 42.72 11.81
N GLY A 90 37.86 43.35 12.21
CA GLY A 90 37.09 44.29 11.38
C GLY A 90 36.34 43.60 10.23
N ALA A 91 35.48 44.34 9.54
CA ALA A 91 34.67 43.83 8.42
C ALA A 91 35.24 44.25 7.05
N VAL A 92 34.88 43.51 5.99
CA VAL A 92 35.11 43.93 4.60
C VAL A 92 33.77 44.30 3.96
N LYS A 93 33.56 45.58 3.66
CA LYS A 93 32.35 46.11 3.00
C LYS A 93 32.68 46.58 1.59
N ILE A 94 32.04 45.99 0.58
CA ILE A 94 32.24 46.28 -0.84
C ILE A 94 30.90 46.64 -1.46
N THR A 95 30.86 47.78 -2.17
CA THR A 95 29.75 48.18 -3.03
C THR A 95 30.30 48.43 -4.43
N ALA A 96 30.16 47.44 -5.31
CA ALA A 96 30.39 47.58 -6.74
C ALA A 96 29.03 47.85 -7.41
N THR A 97 28.94 48.75 -8.38
CA THR A 97 27.66 48.97 -9.08
C THR A 97 27.46 48.01 -10.25
N ASP A 98 28.54 47.54 -10.88
CA ASP A 98 28.49 46.68 -12.06
C ASP A 98 28.91 45.25 -11.71
N SER A 99 30.17 45.02 -11.32
CA SER A 99 30.66 43.65 -11.15
C SER A 99 31.78 43.50 -10.11
N VAL A 100 31.84 42.30 -9.53
CA VAL A 100 32.99 41.82 -8.76
C VAL A 100 33.48 40.51 -9.37
N ARG A 101 34.75 40.45 -9.76
CA ARG A 101 35.37 39.27 -10.37
C ARG A 101 36.61 38.86 -9.57
N LEU A 102 36.62 37.62 -9.09
CA LEU A 102 37.79 37.01 -8.46
C LEU A 102 38.20 35.82 -9.32
N ASP A 103 39.47 35.79 -9.71
CA ASP A 103 39.93 34.82 -10.70
C ASP A 103 41.35 34.33 -10.42
N GLY A 104 41.49 33.01 -10.39
CA GLY A 104 42.78 32.35 -10.36
C GLY A 104 43.46 32.35 -8.99
N GLU A 105 44.65 31.78 -9.00
CA GLU A 105 45.58 31.70 -7.86
C GLU A 105 46.95 32.23 -8.30
N SER A 106 47.82 32.56 -7.34
CA SER A 106 49.22 32.86 -7.59
C SER A 106 50.01 31.59 -7.94
N SER A 107 51.28 31.74 -8.31
CA SER A 107 52.14 30.64 -8.75
C SER A 107 52.40 29.56 -7.68
N ASN A 108 52.17 29.89 -6.40
CA ASN A 108 52.26 28.99 -5.24
C ASN A 108 50.91 28.42 -4.78
N GLY A 109 49.82 28.69 -5.52
CA GLY A 109 48.47 28.24 -5.19
C GLY A 109 47.74 29.09 -4.15
N SER A 110 48.13 30.37 -3.95
CA SER A 110 47.35 31.26 -3.07
C SER A 110 46.19 31.85 -3.85
N PRO A 111 44.95 31.77 -3.36
CA PRO A 111 43.77 32.16 -4.12
C PRO A 111 43.59 33.67 -4.19
N SER A 112 43.09 34.14 -5.34
CA SER A 112 42.49 35.47 -5.43
C SER A 112 41.31 35.52 -4.46
N SER A 113 41.36 36.41 -3.45
CA SER A 113 40.44 36.28 -2.31
C SER A 113 39.98 37.57 -1.65
N ILE A 114 38.77 37.53 -1.12
CA ILE A 114 38.24 38.51 -0.17
C ILE A 114 38.06 37.80 1.18
N SER A 115 38.62 38.34 2.27
CA SER A 115 38.59 37.66 3.56
C SER A 115 38.36 38.53 4.79
N SER A 116 37.66 37.97 5.78
CA SER A 116 37.51 38.48 7.14
C SER A 116 37.87 37.40 8.17
N ARG A 117 39.02 37.48 8.84
CA ARG A 117 39.58 36.33 9.58
C ARG A 117 40.05 36.61 11.00
N VAL A 118 39.90 35.61 11.87
CA VAL A 118 40.66 35.49 13.13
C VAL A 118 41.77 34.48 12.87
N ASN A 119 43.03 34.89 12.85
CA ASN A 119 44.15 34.01 12.48
C ASN A 119 44.59 33.11 13.66
N SER A 120 45.38 32.08 13.35
CA SER A 120 45.90 31.15 14.34
C SER A 120 46.67 31.87 15.46
N GLY A 121 46.32 31.57 16.72
CA GLY A 121 46.92 32.19 17.90
C GLY A 121 46.36 33.57 18.28
N ALA A 122 45.41 34.11 17.49
CA ALA A 122 44.71 35.35 17.80
C ALA A 122 43.50 35.12 18.72
N THR A 123 43.04 36.19 19.37
CA THR A 123 41.79 36.21 20.15
C THR A 123 40.98 37.45 19.81
N GLY A 124 39.75 37.29 19.33
CA GLY A 124 38.86 38.39 18.93
C GLY A 124 37.88 37.95 17.85
N ASP A 125 36.94 38.81 17.49
CA ASP A 125 35.91 38.49 16.50
C ASP A 125 36.27 39.01 15.09
N SER A 126 35.83 38.34 14.02
CA SER A 126 35.90 38.82 12.64
C SER A 126 34.61 39.57 12.29
N GLY A 127 34.70 40.71 11.58
CA GLY A 127 33.53 41.55 11.29
C GLY A 127 32.64 41.04 10.16
N GLY A 128 33.06 40.00 9.44
CA GLY A 128 32.34 39.43 8.30
C GLY A 128 32.62 40.16 6.98
N ILE A 129 31.88 39.77 5.95
CA ILE A 129 32.00 40.31 4.59
C ILE A 129 30.62 40.76 4.13
N GLU A 130 30.50 41.99 3.66
CA GLU A 130 29.28 42.53 3.04
C GLU A 130 29.63 42.96 1.60
N LEU A 131 29.07 42.29 0.59
CA LEU A 131 29.34 42.55 -0.81
C LEU A 131 28.03 42.85 -1.55
N THR A 132 27.92 44.03 -2.13
CA THR A 132 26.81 44.44 -3.00
C THR A 132 27.33 44.68 -4.42
N THR A 133 26.71 44.05 -5.42
CA THR A 133 27.12 44.12 -6.84
C THR A 133 25.93 43.87 -7.77
N SER A 134 26.08 44.10 -9.09
CA SER A 134 25.12 43.53 -10.04
C SER A 134 25.45 42.06 -10.30
N SER A 135 26.71 41.74 -10.62
CA SER A 135 27.17 40.35 -10.77
C SER A 135 28.42 40.03 -9.93
N LEU A 136 28.49 38.79 -9.44
CA LEU A 136 29.65 38.23 -8.73
C LEU A 136 30.14 36.97 -9.46
N GLU A 137 31.43 36.91 -9.78
CA GLU A 137 32.06 35.77 -10.45
C GLU A 137 33.29 35.31 -9.67
N LEU A 138 33.31 34.02 -9.29
CA LEU A 138 34.44 33.34 -8.67
C LEU A 138 34.88 32.19 -9.57
N THR A 139 36.06 32.31 -10.18
CA THR A 139 36.60 31.32 -11.10
C THR A 139 37.98 30.84 -10.70
N ASN A 140 38.31 29.62 -11.13
CA ASN A 140 39.68 29.09 -11.11
C ASN A 140 40.34 29.09 -9.70
N GLY A 141 39.59 28.73 -8.65
CA GLY A 141 40.10 28.62 -7.27
C GLY A 141 39.92 29.88 -6.42
N ALA A 142 39.24 30.90 -6.94
CA ALA A 142 38.92 32.13 -6.21
C ALA A 142 38.08 31.91 -4.93
N GLN A 143 38.27 32.76 -3.91
CA GLN A 143 37.64 32.57 -2.60
C GLN A 143 37.02 33.83 -1.99
N VAL A 144 35.87 33.65 -1.33
CA VAL A 144 35.32 34.60 -0.35
C VAL A 144 35.24 33.90 1.00
N ASN A 145 35.90 34.45 2.03
CA ASN A 145 36.21 33.69 3.24
C ASN A 145 36.01 34.50 4.53
N ALA A 146 35.05 34.12 5.37
CA ALA A 146 34.91 34.62 6.74
C ALA A 146 35.11 33.51 7.79
N SER A 147 36.36 33.31 8.26
CA SER A 147 36.71 32.14 9.09
C SER A 147 37.47 32.47 10.37
N VAL A 148 37.36 31.56 11.35
CA VAL A 148 38.07 31.57 12.63
C VAL A 148 39.15 30.48 12.63
N PHE A 149 40.41 30.84 12.86
CA PHE A 149 41.54 29.94 13.07
C PHE A 149 42.13 30.06 14.49
N GLY A 150 41.69 31.06 15.27
CA GLY A 150 42.07 31.30 16.66
C GLY A 150 40.89 31.13 17.63
N ILE A 151 40.74 32.07 18.57
CA ILE A 151 39.62 32.08 19.52
C ILE A 151 38.72 33.30 19.25
N GLY A 152 37.43 33.08 19.04
CA GLY A 152 36.42 34.12 18.78
C GLY A 152 35.46 33.74 17.66
N ASN A 153 34.56 34.65 17.31
CA ASN A 153 33.51 34.39 16.31
C ASN A 153 33.86 34.99 14.95
N SER A 154 33.35 34.42 13.86
CA SER A 154 33.36 35.08 12.55
C SER A 154 32.01 35.72 12.24
N GLY A 155 32.03 36.92 11.67
CA GLY A 155 30.86 37.53 11.05
C GLY A 155 30.42 36.74 9.80
N ALA A 156 29.18 36.97 9.38
CA ALA A 156 28.62 36.30 8.21
C ALA A 156 29.28 36.77 6.90
N VAL A 157 29.20 35.92 5.86
CA VAL A 157 29.40 36.35 4.48
C VAL A 157 28.04 36.73 3.89
N LYS A 158 27.79 38.03 3.72
CA LYS A 158 26.58 38.58 3.11
C LYS A 158 26.85 39.10 1.71
N ILE A 159 26.24 38.48 0.71
CA ILE A 159 26.36 38.84 -0.71
C ILE A 159 24.98 39.21 -1.24
N THR A 160 24.88 40.39 -1.85
CA THR A 160 23.70 40.85 -2.59
C THR A 160 24.13 41.18 -4.01
N ALA A 161 23.89 40.26 -4.94
CA ALA A 161 24.04 40.49 -6.37
C ALA A 161 22.65 40.78 -6.95
N THR A 162 22.44 41.81 -7.76
CA THR A 162 21.09 42.04 -8.31
C THR A 162 20.77 41.16 -9.52
N ASP A 163 21.79 40.63 -10.19
CA ASP A 163 21.65 39.83 -11.41
C ASP A 163 22.09 38.38 -11.16
N SER A 164 23.38 38.14 -10.97
CA SER A 164 23.91 36.78 -10.94
C SER A 164 25.07 36.56 -9.97
N VAL A 165 25.17 35.35 -9.45
CA VAL A 165 26.32 34.83 -8.72
C VAL A 165 26.77 33.54 -9.40
N ARG A 166 28.00 33.51 -9.89
CA ARG A 166 28.58 32.36 -10.59
C ARG A 166 29.85 31.88 -9.90
N LEU A 167 29.87 30.61 -9.51
CA LEU A 167 31.05 29.95 -8.96
C LEU A 167 31.42 28.78 -9.87
N ASP A 168 32.67 28.73 -10.28
CA ASP A 168 33.15 27.76 -11.27
C ASP A 168 34.56 27.27 -10.93
N GLY A 169 34.71 25.95 -10.74
CA GLY A 169 35.82 25.33 -10.02
C GLY A 169 37.02 24.79 -10.82
N GLU A 170 37.17 25.00 -12.13
CA GLU A 170 38.26 24.32 -12.88
C GLU A 170 39.71 24.85 -12.66
N ARG A 171 40.54 24.24 -11.78
CA ARG A 171 41.90 23.63 -12.04
C ARG A 171 42.74 23.19 -10.81
N ARG A 172 43.62 22.19 -11.07
CA ARG A 172 44.76 21.55 -10.36
C ARG A 172 44.88 21.52 -8.81
N ASN A 173 44.66 22.61 -8.07
CA ASN A 173 45.01 22.69 -6.64
C ASN A 173 43.93 23.33 -5.73
N GLY A 174 42.81 23.84 -6.27
CA GLY A 174 41.80 24.52 -5.46
C GLY A 174 40.42 24.57 -6.14
N VAL A 175 39.37 24.67 -5.33
CA VAL A 175 37.98 24.86 -5.77
C VAL A 175 37.55 26.30 -5.53
N SER A 176 36.74 26.87 -6.42
CA SER A 176 36.17 28.21 -6.20
C SER A 176 35.15 28.13 -5.07
N THR A 177 35.36 28.89 -3.99
CA THR A 177 34.66 28.65 -2.71
C THR A 177 34.14 29.95 -2.08
N ILE A 178 32.90 29.92 -1.58
CA ILE A 178 32.42 30.86 -0.56
C ILE A 178 32.34 30.09 0.75
N PHE A 179 33.07 30.51 1.79
CA PHE A 179 33.04 29.79 3.06
C PHE A 179 33.03 30.65 4.31
N SER A 180 32.36 30.11 5.33
CA SER A 180 32.30 30.65 6.68
C SER A 180 32.57 29.54 7.70
N GLN A 181 33.79 29.47 8.24
CA GLN A 181 34.25 28.27 8.95
C GLN A 181 34.87 28.56 10.32
N VAL A 182 34.80 27.56 11.20
CA VAL A 182 35.62 27.45 12.41
C VAL A 182 36.67 26.38 12.14
N ALA A 183 37.93 26.73 12.02
CA ALA A 183 38.99 25.83 11.59
C ALA A 183 39.42 24.84 12.68
N SER A 184 40.21 23.83 12.29
CA SER A 184 40.75 22.83 13.22
C SER A 184 41.58 23.49 14.33
N GLY A 185 41.24 23.19 15.59
CA GLY A 185 41.89 23.76 16.77
C GLY A 185 41.46 25.19 17.12
N ALA A 186 40.51 25.77 16.38
CA ALA A 186 39.87 27.04 16.71
C ALA A 186 38.67 26.85 17.66
N GLU A 187 38.31 27.90 18.38
CA GLU A 187 37.15 27.94 19.27
C GLU A 187 36.29 29.18 18.99
N GLY A 188 35.00 28.99 18.72
CA GLY A 188 34.00 30.04 18.54
C GLY A 188 33.01 29.72 17.43
N ASN A 189 32.12 30.66 17.10
CA ASN A 189 31.02 30.41 16.16
C ASN A 189 31.27 31.05 14.78
N SER A 190 30.78 30.39 13.72
CA SER A 190 30.74 30.95 12.37
C SER A 190 29.43 31.69 12.11
N GLY A 191 29.49 32.85 11.46
CA GLY A 191 28.32 33.68 11.15
C GLY A 191 27.45 33.15 10.01
N GLY A 192 27.91 32.15 9.25
CA GLY A 192 27.20 31.57 8.12
C GLY A 192 27.30 32.40 6.83
N ILE A 193 26.43 32.10 5.89
CA ILE A 193 26.44 32.68 4.54
C ILE A 193 25.02 33.14 4.20
N GLU A 194 24.87 34.37 3.73
CA GLU A 194 23.61 34.93 3.21
C GLU A 194 23.84 35.41 1.77
N LEU A 195 23.19 34.77 0.81
CA LEU A 195 23.28 35.09 -0.61
C LEU A 195 21.91 35.54 -1.13
N THR A 196 21.82 36.75 -1.69
CA THR A 196 20.65 37.25 -2.42
C THR A 196 21.03 37.54 -3.86
N THR A 197 20.33 36.94 -4.82
CA THR A 197 20.61 37.04 -6.26
C THR A 197 19.36 36.86 -7.11
N SER A 198 19.42 37.14 -8.42
CA SER A 198 18.38 36.64 -9.33
C SER A 198 18.68 35.19 -9.70
N SER A 199 19.93 34.88 -10.08
CA SER A 199 20.41 33.52 -10.35
C SER A 199 21.68 33.15 -9.60
N LEU A 200 21.78 31.89 -9.16
CA LEU A 200 22.99 31.28 -8.60
C LEU A 200 23.40 30.06 -9.44
N GLU A 201 24.65 30.04 -9.88
CA GLU A 201 25.26 28.88 -10.53
C GLU A 201 26.49 28.40 -9.74
N VAL A 202 26.50 27.13 -9.36
CA VAL A 202 27.62 26.46 -8.69
C VAL A 202 28.03 25.26 -9.54
N THR A 203 29.15 25.39 -10.25
CA THR A 203 29.56 24.39 -11.25
C THR A 203 30.99 23.90 -11.09
N ASN A 204 31.26 22.74 -11.68
CA ASN A 204 32.62 22.19 -11.85
C ASN A 204 33.39 22.08 -10.52
N GLY A 205 32.72 21.62 -9.45
CA GLY A 205 33.31 21.41 -8.13
C GLY A 205 33.38 22.66 -7.24
N ALA A 206 32.75 23.76 -7.65
CA ALA A 206 32.63 24.94 -6.80
C ALA A 206 31.77 24.70 -5.56
N GLN A 207 31.98 25.49 -4.50
CA GLN A 207 31.36 25.24 -3.20
C GLN A 207 30.86 26.50 -2.50
N VAL A 208 29.72 26.36 -1.81
CA VAL A 208 29.21 27.30 -0.80
C VAL A 208 29.13 26.54 0.52
N ASN A 209 30.00 26.87 1.49
CA ASN A 209 30.27 26.00 2.63
C ASN A 209 30.30 26.74 3.99
N ALA A 210 29.45 26.33 4.93
CA ALA A 210 29.50 26.80 6.32
C ALA A 210 29.80 25.64 7.29
N SER A 211 31.03 25.54 7.78
CA SER A 211 31.48 24.33 8.50
C SER A 211 32.25 24.59 9.79
N VAL A 212 32.23 23.61 10.69
CA VAL A 212 33.03 23.59 11.92
C VAL A 212 33.99 22.41 11.90
N PHE A 213 35.28 22.70 12.06
CA PHE A 213 36.38 21.75 12.23
C PHE A 213 37.01 21.82 13.64
N GLY A 214 36.65 22.83 14.43
CA GLY A 214 37.09 23.05 15.82
C GLY A 214 35.93 22.92 16.80
N ILE A 215 35.84 23.85 17.76
CA ILE A 215 34.78 23.89 18.77
C ILE A 215 33.88 25.12 18.53
N GLY A 216 32.57 24.91 18.44
CA GLY A 216 31.54 25.93 18.29
C GLY A 216 30.54 25.63 17.18
N ASN A 217 29.58 26.52 16.92
CA ASN A 217 28.51 26.28 15.95
C ASN A 217 28.81 26.90 14.58
N SER A 218 28.34 26.29 13.49
CA SER A 218 28.30 26.94 12.18
C SER A 218 27.00 27.73 12.00
N GLY A 219 27.09 28.88 11.37
CA GLY A 219 25.92 29.60 10.90
C GLY A 219 25.27 28.88 9.71
N ALA A 220 24.01 29.20 9.44
CA ALA A 220 23.27 28.63 8.32
C ALA A 220 23.80 29.14 6.96
N VAL A 221 23.58 28.35 5.92
CA VAL A 221 23.67 28.83 4.53
C VAL A 221 22.28 29.25 4.07
N LYS A 222 22.07 30.55 3.87
CA LYS A 222 20.80 31.14 3.41
C LYS A 222 20.95 31.65 1.99
N ILE A 223 20.17 31.13 1.06
CA ILE A 223 20.18 31.51 -0.35
C ILE A 223 18.78 31.96 -0.74
N SER A 224 18.68 33.15 -1.32
CA SER A 224 17.46 33.70 -1.90
C SER A 224 17.75 34.11 -3.33
N ALA A 225 17.44 33.22 -4.28
CA ALA A 225 17.45 33.51 -5.70
C ALA A 225 16.02 33.85 -6.14
N THR A 226 15.79 34.86 -6.97
CA THR A 226 14.42 35.10 -7.47
C THR A 226 14.05 34.16 -8.62
N ASP A 227 15.03 33.73 -9.41
CA ASP A 227 14.79 33.04 -10.67
C ASP A 227 15.24 31.58 -10.57
N SER A 228 16.53 31.33 -10.37
CA SER A 228 17.06 29.95 -10.43
C SER A 228 18.28 29.72 -9.54
N VAL A 229 18.36 28.50 -9.01
CA VAL A 229 19.60 27.96 -8.43
C VAL A 229 19.96 26.69 -9.20
N ARG A 230 21.16 26.66 -9.77
CA ARG A 230 21.68 25.52 -10.53
C ARG A 230 22.99 25.02 -9.92
N LEU A 231 23.01 23.75 -9.54
CA LEU A 231 24.19 23.03 -9.12
C LEU A 231 24.48 21.95 -10.15
N ASP A 232 25.70 21.97 -10.68
CA ASP A 232 26.07 21.09 -11.78
C ASP A 232 27.51 20.60 -11.64
N GLY A 233 27.64 19.28 -11.52
CA GLY A 233 28.87 18.60 -11.85
C GLY A 233 29.90 18.50 -10.72
N GLU A 234 30.82 17.57 -10.97
CA GLU A 234 32.06 17.33 -10.26
C GLU A 234 33.22 17.91 -11.09
N SER A 235 34.21 18.53 -10.46
CA SER A 235 35.43 19.01 -11.12
C SER A 235 36.21 17.86 -11.78
N SER A 236 37.14 18.18 -12.69
CA SER A 236 37.99 17.19 -13.37
C SER A 236 38.85 16.29 -12.43
N ASN A 237 38.98 16.64 -11.16
CA ASN A 237 39.67 15.87 -10.11
C ASN A 237 38.72 15.13 -9.15
N GLY A 238 37.41 15.12 -9.39
CA GLY A 238 36.46 14.38 -8.56
C GLY A 238 35.94 15.15 -7.34
N ALA A 239 35.86 16.49 -7.37
CA ALA A 239 35.23 17.26 -6.28
C ALA A 239 33.82 17.69 -6.72
N ALA A 240 32.78 17.23 -6.01
CA ALA A 240 31.41 17.60 -6.36
C ALA A 240 31.14 19.08 -6.09
N SER A 241 30.19 19.66 -6.83
CA SER A 241 29.67 20.99 -6.52
C SER A 241 28.76 20.88 -5.30
N PHE A 242 28.99 21.71 -4.28
CA PHE A 242 28.28 21.60 -3.00
C PHE A 242 27.70 22.92 -2.52
N ILE A 243 26.48 22.86 -2.00
CA ILE A 243 26.05 23.75 -0.93
C ILE A 243 26.04 22.92 0.35
N SER A 244 26.84 23.29 1.34
CA SER A 244 27.01 22.47 2.53
C SER A 244 27.06 23.22 3.85
N SER A 245 26.51 22.59 4.88
CA SER A 245 26.71 22.97 6.28
C SER A 245 27.17 21.75 7.09
N GLN A 246 28.35 21.79 7.70
CA GLN A 246 28.97 20.59 8.25
C GLN A 246 29.60 20.78 9.64
N VAL A 247 29.46 19.77 10.49
CA VAL A 247 30.34 19.53 11.65
C VAL A 247 31.31 18.42 11.26
N ALA A 248 32.61 18.73 11.21
CA ALA A 248 33.63 17.81 10.72
C ALA A 248 34.07 16.79 11.78
N SER A 249 34.85 15.79 11.38
CA SER A 249 35.35 14.77 12.30
C SER A 249 36.23 15.38 13.38
N GLY A 250 35.95 15.05 14.64
CA GLY A 250 36.64 15.57 15.82
C GLY A 250 36.27 17.01 16.20
N ALA A 251 35.33 17.63 15.49
CA ALA A 251 34.75 18.92 15.86
C ALA A 251 33.59 18.74 16.86
N GLU A 252 33.29 19.79 17.61
CA GLU A 252 32.17 19.85 18.56
C GLU A 252 31.32 21.10 18.32
N GLY A 253 30.01 20.93 18.13
CA GLY A 253 29.02 21.98 17.96
C GLY A 253 28.00 21.65 16.88
N ASN A 254 27.04 22.54 16.63
CA ASN A 254 25.91 22.26 15.74
C ASN A 254 26.09 22.84 14.32
N SER A 255 25.54 22.16 13.33
CA SER A 255 25.37 22.69 11.97
C SER A 255 24.17 23.64 11.90
N GLY A 256 24.37 24.81 11.28
CA GLY A 256 23.31 25.81 11.11
C GLY A 256 22.25 25.45 10.07
N GLY A 257 22.48 24.42 9.27
CA GLY A 257 21.58 23.98 8.20
C GLY A 257 21.63 24.85 6.94
N ILE A 258 20.69 24.59 6.04
CA ILE A 258 20.58 25.24 4.73
C ILE A 258 19.14 25.71 4.54
N ASP A 259 18.96 26.97 4.11
CA ASP A 259 17.67 27.56 3.76
C ASP A 259 17.78 28.15 2.35
N LEU A 260 17.07 27.58 1.38
CA LEU A 260 17.16 27.92 -0.03
C LEU A 260 15.77 28.29 -0.55
N THR A 261 15.61 29.54 -1.00
CA THR A 261 14.40 30.01 -1.70
C THR A 261 14.75 30.36 -3.15
N THR A 262 13.99 29.83 -4.11
CA THR A 262 14.17 30.04 -5.54
C THR A 262 12.84 29.91 -6.31
N SER A 263 12.81 30.24 -7.60
CA SER A 263 11.70 29.77 -8.46
C SER A 263 12.00 28.35 -8.95
N THR A 264 13.18 28.10 -9.51
CA THR A 264 13.62 26.76 -9.93
C THR A 264 14.90 26.31 -9.22
N LEU A 265 14.98 25.03 -8.87
CA LEU A 265 16.20 24.38 -8.37
C LEU A 265 16.56 23.19 -9.26
N GLU A 266 17.81 23.16 -9.73
CA GLU A 266 18.36 22.07 -10.51
C GLU A 266 19.65 21.55 -9.85
N VAL A 267 19.69 20.27 -9.51
CA VAL A 267 20.87 19.61 -8.92
C VAL A 267 21.21 18.39 -9.77
N THR A 268 22.32 18.48 -10.48
CA THR A 268 22.65 17.54 -11.56
C THR A 268 24.09 17.07 -11.50
N ASN A 269 24.38 15.98 -12.19
CA ASN A 269 25.73 15.50 -12.48
C ASN A 269 26.63 15.27 -11.23
N GLY A 270 26.04 14.78 -10.12
CA GLY A 270 26.75 14.48 -8.87
C GLY A 270 26.84 15.64 -7.87
N ALA A 271 26.27 16.80 -8.18
CA ALA A 271 26.21 17.92 -7.23
C ALA A 271 25.28 17.64 -6.04
N GLN A 272 25.53 18.27 -4.88
CA GLN A 272 24.73 18.02 -3.68
C GLN A 272 24.42 19.28 -2.84
N VAL A 273 23.29 19.24 -2.15
CA VAL A 273 22.89 20.19 -1.10
C VAL A 273 22.82 19.43 0.22
N THR A 274 23.77 19.63 1.13
CA THR A 274 23.96 18.72 2.27
C THR A 274 24.21 19.41 3.61
N ALA A 275 23.45 19.04 4.62
CA ALA A 275 23.77 19.34 6.02
C ALA A 275 24.27 18.06 6.70
N SER A 276 25.41 18.10 7.41
CA SER A 276 25.94 16.87 8.02
C SER A 276 26.71 17.08 9.33
N THR A 277 26.83 16.01 10.12
CA THR A 277 27.72 15.95 11.28
C THR A 277 28.57 14.68 11.23
N ASN A 278 29.87 14.81 11.49
CA ASN A 278 30.85 13.73 11.63
C ASN A 278 31.58 13.82 12.99
N GLY A 279 31.20 14.81 13.80
CA GLY A 279 31.73 15.09 15.13
C GLY A 279 30.60 15.04 16.14
N VAL A 280 30.69 15.84 17.20
CA VAL A 280 29.66 15.91 18.24
C VAL A 280 28.77 17.14 18.01
N GLY A 281 27.47 16.93 17.90
CA GLY A 281 26.43 17.94 17.69
C GLY A 281 25.54 17.67 16.48
N ASN A 282 24.37 18.32 16.45
CA ASN A 282 23.32 18.02 15.49
C ASN A 282 23.68 18.47 14.06
N SER A 283 23.27 17.68 13.07
CA SER A 283 23.27 18.14 11.68
C SER A 283 22.05 19.04 11.44
N GLY A 284 22.26 20.18 10.80
CA GLY A 284 21.18 21.13 10.54
C GLY A 284 20.13 20.57 9.58
N ALA A 285 18.97 21.22 9.53
CA ALA A 285 17.94 20.91 8.53
C ALA A 285 18.32 21.47 7.16
N VAL A 286 17.84 20.82 6.09
CA VAL A 286 17.86 21.39 4.73
C VAL A 286 16.44 21.79 4.36
N LYS A 287 16.19 23.09 4.28
CA LYS A 287 14.91 23.69 3.90
C LYS A 287 14.99 24.30 2.52
N ILE A 288 14.10 23.90 1.63
CA ILE A 288 14.06 24.35 0.23
C ILE A 288 12.63 24.78 -0.10
N THR A 289 12.49 25.98 -0.64
CA THR A 289 11.24 26.51 -1.21
C THR A 289 11.50 26.92 -2.65
N ALA A 290 11.02 26.14 -3.61
CA ALA A 290 11.12 26.43 -5.04
C ALA A 290 9.71 26.72 -5.57
N ASN A 291 9.39 27.93 -6.03
CA ASN A 291 8.00 28.24 -6.38
C ASN A 291 7.47 27.47 -7.61
N ASP A 292 8.34 26.98 -8.48
CA ASP A 292 7.98 26.31 -9.74
C ASP A 292 8.39 24.84 -9.74
N SER A 293 9.69 24.54 -9.76
CA SER A 293 10.16 23.16 -9.91
C SER A 293 11.46 22.87 -9.18
N VAL A 294 11.58 21.62 -8.71
CA VAL A 294 12.86 21.03 -8.30
C VAL A 294 13.16 19.81 -9.16
N ARG A 295 14.34 19.79 -9.77
CA ARG A 295 14.83 18.68 -10.59
C ARG A 295 16.15 18.16 -10.02
N LEU A 296 16.16 16.87 -9.66
CA LEU A 296 17.35 16.15 -9.23
C LEU A 296 17.64 15.04 -10.25
N ASP A 297 18.86 15.04 -10.78
CA ASP A 297 19.22 14.13 -11.85
C ASP A 297 20.63 13.58 -11.63
N GLY A 298 20.69 12.29 -11.33
CA GLY A 298 21.94 11.64 -10.97
C GLY A 298 22.76 11.26 -12.21
N GLU A 299 24.02 11.73 -12.30
CA GLU A 299 25.19 10.85 -12.55
C GLU A 299 26.56 11.57 -12.71
N LYS A 300 27.64 10.86 -12.32
CA LYS A 300 28.67 10.39 -13.30
C LYS A 300 29.41 9.12 -12.81
N ASN A 301 29.96 8.35 -13.76
CA ASN A 301 30.83 7.14 -13.78
C ASN A 301 31.68 6.72 -12.54
N ASN A 302 31.86 7.59 -11.52
CA ASN A 302 32.67 7.34 -10.32
C ASN A 302 31.85 7.16 -9.02
N GLY A 303 30.52 7.21 -9.08
CA GLY A 303 29.63 6.75 -8.00
C GLY A 303 28.99 7.82 -7.12
N THR A 304 29.19 9.12 -7.37
CA THR A 304 28.54 10.19 -6.60
C THR A 304 27.18 10.55 -7.21
N SER A 305 26.08 10.26 -6.49
CA SER A 305 24.74 10.68 -6.88
C SER A 305 24.47 12.15 -6.58
N SER A 306 23.68 12.79 -7.43
CA SER A 306 23.08 14.09 -7.11
C SER A 306 22.06 13.93 -5.99
N GLY A 307 22.02 14.88 -5.05
CA GLY A 307 21.02 14.77 -4.00
C GLY A 307 20.94 15.92 -3.02
N ILE A 308 19.89 15.85 -2.21
CA ILE A 308 19.62 16.75 -1.09
C ILE A 308 19.64 15.91 0.18
N SER A 309 20.40 16.30 1.21
CA SER A 309 20.50 15.48 2.41
C SER A 309 20.74 16.19 3.73
N SER A 310 20.24 15.60 4.82
CA SER A 310 20.62 15.91 6.20
C SER A 310 21.12 14.64 6.89
N GLN A 311 22.35 14.60 7.40
CA GLN A 311 23.00 13.34 7.78
C GLN A 311 23.85 13.39 9.05
N VAL A 312 23.74 12.33 9.86
CA VAL A 312 24.71 11.99 10.91
C VAL A 312 25.59 10.88 10.36
N ASN A 313 26.87 11.16 10.11
CA ASN A 313 27.77 10.20 9.49
C ASN A 313 28.40 9.27 10.52
N SER A 314 29.05 8.21 10.03
CA SER A 314 29.75 7.23 10.87
C SER A 314 30.72 7.91 11.85
N GLY A 315 30.55 7.64 13.15
CA GLY A 315 31.34 8.23 14.22
C GLY A 315 30.93 9.64 14.65
N GLY A 316 29.88 10.21 14.04
CA GLY A 316 29.20 11.40 14.55
C GLY A 316 28.21 11.06 15.67
N GLU A 317 27.99 12.02 16.57
CA GLU A 317 27.03 11.96 17.68
C GLU A 317 26.13 13.21 17.59
N GLY A 318 24.82 13.03 17.44
CA GLY A 318 23.84 14.11 17.32
C GLY A 318 22.67 13.72 16.41
N ASP A 319 21.62 14.52 16.39
CA ASP A 319 20.43 14.27 15.56
C ASP A 319 20.55 14.90 14.16
N SER A 320 19.87 14.31 13.18
CA SER A 320 19.62 14.95 11.88
C SER A 320 18.40 15.87 11.89
N GLY A 321 18.60 17.10 11.41
CA GLY A 321 17.55 18.10 11.30
C GLY A 321 16.49 17.80 10.22
N GLY A 322 16.74 16.83 9.35
CA GLY A 322 15.81 16.42 8.28
C GLY A 322 15.83 17.32 7.05
N VAL A 323 14.92 17.03 6.12
CA VAL A 323 14.76 17.75 4.86
C VAL A 323 13.32 18.23 4.74
N GLU A 324 13.12 19.52 4.43
CA GLU A 324 11.83 20.13 4.13
C GLU A 324 11.89 20.75 2.73
N LEU A 325 11.03 20.29 1.82
CA LEU A 325 10.98 20.75 0.44
C LEU A 325 9.54 21.17 0.07
N THR A 326 9.37 22.41 -0.36
CA THR A 326 8.11 22.91 -0.93
C THR A 326 8.32 23.30 -2.39
N THR A 327 7.49 22.79 -3.30
CA THR A 327 7.55 23.09 -4.73
C THR A 327 6.19 22.99 -5.43
N SER A 328 6.10 23.38 -6.71
CA SER A 328 4.93 22.98 -7.52
C SER A 328 5.15 21.58 -8.09
N SER A 329 6.31 21.33 -8.68
CA SER A 329 6.71 20.02 -9.22
C SER A 329 8.06 19.53 -8.68
N LEU A 330 8.18 18.22 -8.44
CA LEU A 330 9.42 17.55 -8.07
C LEU A 330 9.70 16.39 -9.03
N GLU A 331 10.91 16.34 -9.55
CA GLU A 331 11.43 15.26 -10.39
C GLU A 331 12.76 14.72 -9.80
N VAL A 332 12.83 13.41 -9.56
CA VAL A 332 14.03 12.72 -9.05
C VAL A 332 14.34 11.52 -9.95
N THR A 333 15.43 11.61 -10.72
CA THR A 333 15.73 10.66 -11.81
C THR A 333 17.15 10.13 -11.75
N ASN A 334 17.41 9.02 -12.46
CA ASN A 334 18.74 8.50 -12.76
C ASN A 334 19.63 8.23 -11.52
N GLY A 335 19.04 7.81 -10.40
CA GLY A 335 19.76 7.51 -9.15
C GLY A 335 20.00 8.71 -8.25
N ALA A 336 19.33 9.85 -8.49
CA ALA A 336 19.32 10.98 -7.56
C ALA A 336 18.52 10.67 -6.28
N PHE A 337 18.81 11.39 -5.18
CA PHE A 337 18.16 11.12 -3.90
C PHE A 337 17.80 12.37 -3.10
N ILE A 338 16.78 12.22 -2.24
CA ILE A 338 16.47 13.14 -1.14
C ILE A 338 16.50 12.31 0.14
N SER A 339 17.38 12.61 1.08
CA SER A 339 17.53 11.76 2.28
C SER A 339 17.74 12.49 3.59
N ALA A 340 17.22 11.89 4.66
CA ALA A 340 17.63 12.20 6.03
C ALA A 340 18.12 10.90 6.68
N SER A 341 19.35 10.85 7.17
CA SER A 341 19.92 9.58 7.63
C SER A 341 20.86 9.69 8.83
N THR A 342 21.02 8.59 9.54
CA THR A 342 22.03 8.42 10.60
C THR A 342 22.82 7.13 10.40
N SER A 343 24.15 7.22 10.46
CA SER A 343 25.10 6.11 10.53
C SER A 343 25.95 6.20 11.81
N GLY A 344 25.64 7.14 12.70
CA GLY A 344 26.30 7.37 13.98
C GLY A 344 25.29 7.25 15.12
N GLU A 345 25.54 7.96 16.23
CA GLU A 345 24.62 8.00 17.38
C GLU A 345 23.67 9.21 17.24
N GLY A 346 22.37 8.99 17.34
CA GLY A 346 21.32 10.01 17.24
C GLY A 346 20.31 9.73 16.11
N ASN A 347 19.15 10.38 16.19
CA ASN A 347 18.02 10.10 15.30
C ASN A 347 18.27 10.62 13.88
N ALA A 348 17.80 9.87 12.88
CA ALA A 348 17.64 10.39 11.53
C ALA A 348 16.45 11.34 11.45
N GLY A 349 16.60 12.45 10.72
CA GLY A 349 15.52 13.42 10.52
C GLY A 349 14.38 12.87 9.66
N ALA A 350 13.26 13.60 9.63
CA ALA A 350 12.17 13.34 8.70
C ALA A 350 12.47 13.95 7.32
N VAL A 351 11.90 13.37 6.26
CA VAL A 351 11.84 14.01 4.94
C VAL A 351 10.42 14.45 4.66
N LYS A 352 10.20 15.76 4.54
CA LYS A 352 8.89 16.38 4.31
C LYS A 352 8.87 17.07 2.97
N ILE A 353 7.96 16.66 2.09
CA ILE A 353 7.84 17.19 0.73
C ILE A 353 6.40 17.61 0.49
N ALA A 354 6.21 18.87 0.10
CA ALA A 354 4.93 19.43 -0.33
C ALA A 354 5.07 19.95 -1.77
N ALA A 355 4.55 19.18 -2.73
CA ALA A 355 4.58 19.53 -4.14
C ALA A 355 3.15 19.75 -4.64
N THR A 356 2.73 20.96 -4.99
CA THR A 356 1.29 21.22 -5.28
C THR A 356 0.74 20.40 -6.45
N ASP A 357 1.57 20.11 -7.46
CA ASP A 357 1.11 19.54 -8.71
C ASP A 357 1.54 18.07 -8.83
N SER A 358 2.84 17.77 -8.82
CA SER A 358 3.30 16.41 -9.05
C SER A 358 4.65 16.08 -8.40
N VAL A 359 4.81 14.82 -8.03
CA VAL A 359 6.08 14.20 -7.67
C VAL A 359 6.32 13.02 -8.61
N ARG A 360 7.44 13.03 -9.32
CA ARG A 360 7.85 11.95 -10.22
C ARG A 360 9.21 11.41 -9.78
N LEU A 361 9.25 10.12 -9.47
CA LEU A 361 10.48 9.38 -9.16
C LEU A 361 10.68 8.31 -10.22
N ASP A 362 11.84 8.31 -10.84
CA ASP A 362 12.14 7.39 -11.94
C ASP A 362 13.49 6.71 -11.73
N GLY A 363 13.47 5.39 -11.66
CA GLY A 363 14.59 4.57 -11.22
C GLY A 363 15.68 4.29 -12.28
N GLU A 364 16.66 3.52 -11.81
CA GLU A 364 17.90 3.03 -12.45
C GLU A 364 18.81 4.09 -13.11
N SER A 365 19.97 4.36 -12.48
CA SER A 365 21.09 5.02 -13.17
C SER A 365 21.62 4.14 -14.32
N ASN A 366 22.33 4.71 -15.29
CA ASN A 366 22.83 3.98 -16.46
C ASN A 366 23.71 2.75 -16.12
N ASN A 367 24.25 2.68 -14.90
CA ASN A 367 25.09 1.58 -14.40
C ASN A 367 24.33 0.55 -13.54
N GLY A 368 23.04 0.74 -13.26
CA GLY A 368 22.21 -0.23 -12.55
C GLY A 368 22.43 -0.34 -11.03
N PHE A 369 23.32 0.47 -10.45
CA PHE A 369 23.71 0.37 -9.03
C PHE A 369 22.96 1.32 -8.09
N LEU A 370 22.40 2.42 -8.61
CA LEU A 370 21.80 3.47 -7.79
C LEU A 370 20.32 3.60 -8.15
N ILE A 371 19.49 3.64 -7.10
CA ILE A 371 18.04 3.76 -7.19
C ILE A 371 17.65 5.19 -6.83
N SER A 372 16.81 5.82 -7.66
CA SER A 372 16.26 7.13 -7.33
C SER A 372 15.31 7.01 -6.15
N GLY A 373 15.37 7.92 -5.17
CA GLY A 373 14.45 7.81 -4.06
C GLY A 373 14.41 8.93 -3.04
N ILE A 374 13.36 8.85 -2.22
CA ILE A 374 13.13 9.69 -1.05
C ILE A 374 13.24 8.79 0.18
N ALA A 375 14.10 9.16 1.13
CA ALA A 375 14.54 8.25 2.17
C ALA A 375 14.68 8.89 3.56
N SER A 376 14.13 8.28 4.60
CA SER A 376 14.52 8.54 6.01
C SER A 376 15.07 7.26 6.63
N GLN A 377 16.34 7.22 7.04
CA GLN A 377 17.03 5.94 7.27
C GLN A 377 17.99 5.93 8.47
N VAL A 378 17.94 4.86 9.23
CA VAL A 378 19.01 4.46 10.16
C VAL A 378 19.86 3.43 9.42
N ASN A 379 21.10 3.79 9.10
CA ASN A 379 22.01 2.95 8.34
C ASN A 379 22.68 1.90 9.25
N SER A 380 23.37 0.95 8.63
CA SER A 380 24.11 -0.09 9.35
C SER A 380 25.14 0.54 10.30
N GLY A 381 25.10 0.15 11.57
CA GLY A 381 25.95 0.69 12.63
C GLY A 381 25.48 2.01 13.24
N GLY A 382 24.37 2.58 12.75
CA GLY A 382 23.71 3.72 13.39
C GLY A 382 22.82 3.30 14.57
N GLU A 383 22.72 4.18 15.57
CA GLU A 383 21.86 4.04 16.74
C GLU A 383 20.95 5.27 16.83
N GLY A 384 19.63 5.07 16.67
CA GLY A 384 18.64 6.15 16.67
C GLY A 384 17.39 5.77 15.87
N ASN A 385 16.36 6.61 15.89
CA ASN A 385 15.13 6.36 15.14
C ASN A 385 15.12 7.11 13.80
N SER A 386 14.42 6.57 12.80
CA SER A 386 14.08 7.29 11.57
C SER A 386 12.87 8.20 11.79
N GLY A 387 12.99 9.47 11.36
CA GLY A 387 11.91 10.46 11.42
C GLY A 387 10.76 10.23 10.43
N GLY A 388 10.90 9.30 9.48
CA GLY A 388 9.88 8.96 8.49
C GLY A 388 9.85 9.90 7.28
N VAL A 389 8.89 9.63 6.38
CA VAL A 389 8.67 10.39 5.15
C VAL A 389 7.24 10.91 5.13
N GLU A 390 7.06 12.21 4.84
CA GLU A 390 5.77 12.86 4.66
C GLU A 390 5.74 13.52 3.28
N LEU A 391 4.80 13.10 2.42
CA LEU A 391 4.66 13.58 1.05
C LEU A 391 3.23 14.05 0.79
N THR A 392 3.07 15.32 0.41
CA THR A 392 1.77 15.86 -0.06
C THR A 392 1.89 16.31 -1.50
N THR A 393 1.00 15.83 -2.37
CA THR A 393 0.96 16.25 -3.78
C THR A 393 -0.42 16.10 -4.42
N SER A 394 -0.58 16.48 -5.69
CA SER A 394 -1.77 16.08 -6.46
C SER A 394 -1.59 14.70 -7.09
N SER A 395 -0.44 14.43 -7.70
CA SER A 395 -0.13 13.11 -8.26
C SER A 395 1.28 12.64 -7.91
N LEU A 396 1.42 11.38 -7.49
CA LEU A 396 2.70 10.71 -7.26
C LEU A 396 2.89 9.60 -8.31
N GLU A 397 4.02 9.62 -9.00
CA GLU A 397 4.48 8.57 -9.92
C GLU A 397 5.82 8.01 -9.44
N VAL A 398 5.89 6.69 -9.23
CA VAL A 398 7.10 5.96 -8.82
C VAL A 398 7.36 4.82 -9.80
N THR A 399 8.33 5.01 -10.68
CA THR A 399 8.58 4.11 -11.83
C THR A 399 9.97 3.51 -11.84
N ASN A 400 10.12 2.41 -12.59
CA ASN A 400 11.42 1.81 -12.94
C ASN A 400 12.33 1.47 -11.75
N GLY A 401 11.74 1.09 -10.61
CA GLY A 401 12.45 0.69 -9.40
C GLY A 401 12.74 1.81 -8.41
N ALA A 402 12.25 3.04 -8.64
CA ALA A 402 12.38 4.14 -7.69
C ALA A 402 11.66 3.87 -6.35
N GLN A 403 12.08 4.53 -5.27
CA GLN A 403 11.59 4.20 -3.92
C GLN A 403 11.25 5.43 -3.06
N VAL A 404 10.19 5.30 -2.26
CA VAL A 404 9.87 6.16 -1.11
C VAL A 404 9.93 5.31 0.15
N THR A 405 10.94 5.54 0.99
CA THR A 405 11.30 4.57 2.03
C THR A 405 11.59 5.23 3.39
N ALA A 406 11.07 4.64 4.45
CA ALA A 406 11.56 4.84 5.81
C ALA A 406 12.11 3.52 6.35
N SER A 407 13.37 3.46 6.79
CA SER A 407 13.97 2.17 7.16
C SER A 407 14.99 2.24 8.29
N THR A 408 15.26 1.08 8.90
CA THR A 408 16.37 0.86 9.84
C THR A 408 17.17 -0.37 9.45
N SER A 409 18.49 -0.23 9.43
CA SER A 409 19.50 -1.30 9.28
C SER A 409 20.44 -1.35 10.50
N GLY A 410 20.14 -0.57 11.54
CA GLY A 410 20.92 -0.44 12.77
C GLY A 410 20.04 -0.71 14.00
N GLU A 411 20.25 0.06 15.07
CA GLU A 411 19.42 -0.01 16.28
C GLU A 411 18.49 1.21 16.35
N GLY A 412 17.19 0.96 16.50
CA GLY A 412 16.13 1.96 16.61
C GLY A 412 15.06 1.81 15.53
N ASN A 413 13.90 2.44 15.75
CA ASN A 413 12.70 2.22 14.94
C ASN A 413 12.82 2.84 13.54
N ALA A 414 12.26 2.17 12.53
CA ALA A 414 12.00 2.76 11.24
C ALA A 414 10.81 3.72 11.32
N GLY A 415 10.88 4.84 10.59
CA GLY A 415 9.80 5.81 10.55
C GLY A 415 8.59 5.34 9.75
N ALA A 416 7.48 6.07 9.87
CA ALA A 416 6.31 5.89 9.03
C ALA A 416 6.50 6.54 7.66
N VAL A 417 5.82 6.03 6.63
CA VAL A 417 5.68 6.71 5.33
C VAL A 417 4.25 7.18 5.18
N LYS A 418 4.06 8.50 5.15
CA LYS A 418 2.76 9.15 5.00
C LYS A 418 2.67 9.88 3.67
N ILE A 419 1.72 9.48 2.83
CA ILE A 419 1.50 10.06 1.50
C ILE A 419 0.06 10.54 1.39
N THR A 420 -0.12 11.79 0.98
CA THR A 420 -1.42 12.38 0.63
C THR A 420 -1.35 12.91 -0.80
N ALA A 421 -1.96 12.20 -1.75
CA ALA A 421 -2.00 12.59 -3.16
C ALA A 421 -3.45 12.83 -3.60
N THR A 422 -3.86 14.07 -3.87
CA THR A 422 -5.29 14.39 -4.07
C THR A 422 -5.92 13.68 -5.26
N ASN A 423 -5.17 13.37 -6.32
CA ASN A 423 -5.68 12.70 -7.53
C ASN A 423 -5.25 11.24 -7.63
N SER A 424 -3.94 10.96 -7.65
CA SER A 424 -3.47 9.62 -7.97
C SER A 424 -2.11 9.27 -7.36
N VAL A 425 -1.93 7.99 -7.07
CA VAL A 425 -0.64 7.37 -6.81
C VAL A 425 -0.45 6.20 -7.77
N GLN A 426 0.61 6.23 -8.57
CA GLN A 426 0.98 5.17 -9.49
C GLN A 426 2.36 4.63 -9.16
N LEU A 427 2.45 3.32 -8.96
CA LEU A 427 3.70 2.59 -8.84
C LEU A 427 3.77 1.59 -9.99
N ASP A 428 4.86 1.67 -10.76
CA ASP A 428 5.03 0.84 -11.94
C ASP A 428 6.45 0.29 -12.04
N GLY A 429 6.54 -1.03 -12.18
CA GLY A 429 7.76 -1.69 -12.60
C GLY A 429 8.77 -1.95 -11.47
N GLU A 430 9.98 -2.28 -11.92
CA GLU A 430 11.14 -2.74 -11.14
C GLU A 430 12.38 -2.44 -12.00
N THR A 431 13.56 -2.36 -11.38
CA THR A 431 14.85 -2.27 -12.09
C THR A 431 15.18 -3.55 -12.86
N ARG A 432 16.21 -3.51 -13.73
CA ARG A 432 16.77 -4.73 -14.37
C ARG A 432 17.31 -5.75 -13.37
N SER A 433 17.72 -5.32 -12.18
CA SER A 433 18.18 -6.18 -11.08
C SER A 433 17.04 -6.77 -10.23
N GLY A 434 15.78 -6.42 -10.52
CA GLY A 434 14.60 -6.93 -9.82
C GLY A 434 14.19 -6.12 -8.58
N SER A 435 14.68 -4.90 -8.42
CA SER A 435 14.25 -4.02 -7.32
C SER A 435 12.94 -3.31 -7.70
N SER A 436 11.87 -3.58 -6.97
CA SER A 436 10.54 -3.01 -7.25
C SER A 436 10.48 -1.50 -7.06
N SER A 437 9.64 -0.84 -7.87
CA SER A 437 9.15 0.49 -7.55
C SER A 437 8.34 0.38 -6.27
N ALA A 438 8.71 1.12 -5.21
CA ALA A 438 8.17 0.82 -3.88
C ALA A 438 7.88 2.04 -3.01
N ILE A 439 6.79 1.94 -2.25
CA ILE A 439 6.55 2.72 -1.02
C ILE A 439 6.76 1.76 0.14
N SER A 440 7.66 2.08 1.07
CA SER A 440 8.01 1.11 2.11
C SER A 440 8.40 1.66 3.47
N SER A 441 8.04 0.94 4.52
CA SER A 441 8.53 1.15 5.90
C SER A 441 9.15 -0.16 6.40
N GLN A 442 10.45 -0.19 6.69
CA GLN A 442 11.18 -1.45 6.80
C GLN A 442 12.18 -1.51 7.96
N VAL A 443 12.17 -2.64 8.68
CA VAL A 443 13.26 -3.06 9.56
C VAL A 443 14.04 -4.13 8.80
N ASN A 444 15.28 -3.84 8.44
CA ASN A 444 16.08 -4.72 7.58
C ASN A 444 16.66 -5.91 8.36
N GLU A 445 17.16 -6.91 7.63
CA GLU A 445 17.74 -8.12 8.20
C GLU A 445 18.85 -7.80 9.22
N GLY A 446 18.72 -8.32 10.43
CA GLY A 446 19.67 -8.13 11.53
C GLY A 446 19.60 -6.77 12.25
N ALA A 447 18.67 -5.88 11.87
CA ALA A 447 18.39 -4.65 12.60
C ALA A 447 17.51 -4.90 13.83
N ILE A 448 17.44 -3.93 14.75
CA ILE A 448 16.57 -3.97 15.93
C ILE A 448 15.71 -2.70 15.95
N GLY A 449 14.39 -2.86 15.94
CA GLY A 449 13.43 -1.77 15.99
C GLY A 449 12.10 -2.15 15.33
N ASN A 450 11.08 -1.31 15.50
CA ASN A 450 9.77 -1.52 14.88
C ASN A 450 9.64 -0.69 13.59
N SER A 451 8.82 -1.16 12.65
CA SER A 451 8.41 -0.38 11.47
C SER A 451 7.25 0.55 11.79
N GLY A 452 7.37 1.83 11.41
CA GLY A 452 6.34 2.84 11.59
C GLY A 452 5.10 2.70 10.70
N GLY A 453 5.12 1.79 9.72
CA GLY A 453 4.00 1.53 8.81
C GLY A 453 3.83 2.55 7.70
N ILE A 454 2.71 2.45 6.99
CA ILE A 454 2.40 3.25 5.80
C ILE A 454 0.98 3.81 5.93
N GLU A 455 0.81 5.10 5.70
CA GLU A 455 -0.48 5.78 5.57
C GLU A 455 -0.56 6.44 4.19
N LEU A 456 -1.48 5.99 3.34
CA LEU A 456 -1.66 6.48 1.98
C LEU A 456 -3.09 6.95 1.77
N THR A 457 -3.27 8.23 1.44
CA THR A 457 -4.57 8.81 1.07
C THR A 457 -4.53 9.32 -0.36
N THR A 458 -5.46 8.88 -1.21
CA THR A 458 -5.57 9.34 -2.59
C THR A 458 -6.98 9.20 -3.16
N SER A 459 -7.22 9.64 -4.41
CA SER A 459 -8.44 9.26 -5.12
C SER A 459 -8.29 7.89 -5.80
N SER A 460 -7.15 7.65 -6.45
CA SER A 460 -6.85 6.37 -7.12
C SER A 460 -5.45 5.86 -6.82
N LEU A 461 -5.32 4.57 -6.51
CA LEU A 461 -4.05 3.87 -6.36
C LEU A 461 -3.91 2.80 -7.45
N GLU A 462 -2.79 2.84 -8.16
CA GLU A 462 -2.41 1.85 -9.15
C GLU A 462 -1.03 1.25 -8.82
N VAL A 463 -0.95 -0.08 -8.70
CA VAL A 463 0.31 -0.81 -8.43
C VAL A 463 0.47 -1.90 -9.48
N THR A 464 1.44 -1.75 -10.38
CA THR A 464 1.53 -2.60 -11.58
C THR A 464 2.95 -3.10 -11.83
N ASN A 465 3.05 -4.16 -12.63
CA ASN A 465 4.31 -4.68 -13.17
C ASN A 465 5.39 -4.99 -12.10
N GLY A 466 4.98 -5.55 -10.94
CA GLY A 466 5.90 -5.96 -9.86
C GLY A 466 6.20 -4.87 -8.83
N ALA A 467 5.53 -3.72 -8.90
CA ALA A 467 5.63 -2.67 -7.89
C ALA A 467 4.99 -3.06 -6.54
N ALA A 468 5.38 -2.40 -5.45
CA ALA A 468 4.96 -2.79 -4.10
C ALA A 468 4.67 -1.62 -3.15
N VAL A 469 3.68 -1.80 -2.27
CA VAL A 469 3.48 -1.01 -1.05
C VAL A 469 3.70 -1.95 0.14
N SER A 470 4.81 -1.81 0.87
CA SER A 470 5.23 -2.82 1.85
C SER A 470 5.70 -2.23 3.18
N ALA A 471 5.04 -2.62 4.27
CA ALA A 471 5.57 -2.48 5.62
C ALA A 471 6.14 -3.83 6.08
N SER A 472 7.40 -3.88 6.52
CA SER A 472 8.03 -5.17 6.83
C SER A 472 9.09 -5.14 7.92
N THR A 473 9.33 -6.30 8.52
CA THR A 473 10.45 -6.55 9.43
C THR A 473 11.18 -7.84 9.05
N GLY A 474 12.49 -7.75 8.89
CA GLY A 474 13.42 -8.88 8.78
C GLY A 474 14.43 -8.94 9.93
N GLY A 475 14.32 -8.01 10.88
CA GLY A 475 15.12 -7.96 12.11
C GLY A 475 14.28 -8.29 13.33
N GLU A 476 14.69 -7.78 14.50
CA GLU A 476 13.94 -7.88 15.75
C GLU A 476 13.02 -6.64 15.89
N GLY A 477 11.72 -6.87 16.03
CA GLY A 477 10.67 -5.85 16.19
C GLY A 477 9.56 -5.98 15.15
N ASP A 478 8.40 -5.38 15.44
CA ASP A 478 7.16 -5.55 14.69
C ASP A 478 7.21 -4.88 13.30
N ALA A 479 6.55 -5.51 12.32
CA ALA A 479 6.26 -4.87 11.04
C ALA A 479 5.10 -3.88 11.18
N GLY A 480 5.16 -2.75 10.47
CA GLY A 480 4.13 -1.73 10.52
C GLY A 480 2.83 -2.14 9.84
N ALA A 481 1.75 -1.46 10.17
CA ALA A 481 0.47 -1.56 9.47
C ALA A 481 0.53 -0.81 8.12
N VAL A 482 -0.25 -1.26 7.14
CA VAL A 482 -0.49 -0.55 5.88
C VAL A 482 -1.92 -0.05 5.83
N LYS A 483 -2.10 1.27 5.90
CA LYS A 483 -3.40 1.94 5.83
C LYS A 483 -3.55 2.71 4.52
N ILE A 484 -4.53 2.33 3.72
CA ILE A 484 -4.81 2.93 2.41
C ILE A 484 -6.26 3.44 2.39
N THR A 485 -6.45 4.71 2.04
CA THR A 485 -7.75 5.31 1.77
C THR A 485 -7.73 5.89 0.35
N ALA A 486 -8.38 5.21 -0.58
CA ALA A 486 -8.49 5.63 -1.97
C ALA A 486 -9.96 5.91 -2.31
N THR A 487 -10.38 7.16 -2.52
CA THR A 487 -11.82 7.47 -2.62
C THR A 487 -12.52 6.78 -3.79
N ASP A 488 -11.81 6.50 -4.88
CA ASP A 488 -12.39 5.97 -6.11
C ASP A 488 -11.99 4.51 -6.30
N SER A 489 -10.70 4.22 -6.46
CA SER A 489 -10.27 2.85 -6.79
C SER A 489 -8.88 2.48 -6.29
N VAL A 490 -8.70 1.20 -5.99
CA VAL A 490 -7.39 0.55 -5.87
C VAL A 490 -7.28 -0.56 -6.92
N ARG A 491 -6.26 -0.50 -7.78
CA ARG A 491 -6.01 -1.49 -8.82
C ARG A 491 -4.59 -2.05 -8.70
N LEU A 492 -4.49 -3.38 -8.60
CA LEU A 492 -3.22 -4.09 -8.67
C LEU A 492 -3.23 -5.04 -9.87
N ASP A 493 -2.14 -5.04 -10.64
CA ASP A 493 -1.96 -5.89 -11.81
C ASP A 493 -0.57 -6.52 -11.82
N GLY A 494 -0.52 -7.86 -11.76
CA GLY A 494 0.67 -8.62 -11.40
C GLY A 494 1.63 -9.02 -12.53
N GLU A 495 1.58 -8.47 -13.74
CA GLU A 495 2.41 -9.03 -14.83
C GLU A 495 3.83 -8.40 -15.01
N LYS A 496 4.86 -9.19 -14.71
CA LYS A 496 6.20 -9.14 -15.33
C LYS A 496 6.74 -10.55 -15.58
N SER A 497 7.54 -10.71 -16.63
CA SER A 497 8.09 -11.99 -17.11
C SER A 497 9.07 -12.71 -16.14
N ASN A 498 9.47 -12.06 -15.04
CA ASN A 498 10.40 -12.59 -14.03
C ASN A 498 9.70 -13.20 -12.80
N GLY A 499 8.37 -13.00 -12.64
CA GLY A 499 7.56 -13.65 -11.60
C GLY A 499 7.14 -12.76 -10.41
N SER A 500 7.69 -11.56 -10.21
CA SER A 500 7.36 -10.70 -9.06
C SER A 500 5.91 -10.19 -9.08
N ALA A 501 5.15 -10.45 -8.01
CA ALA A 501 3.76 -9.99 -7.89
C ALA A 501 3.70 -8.51 -7.50
N SER A 502 2.79 -7.75 -8.13
CA SER A 502 2.41 -6.44 -7.62
C SER A 502 1.68 -6.62 -6.29
N SER A 503 2.11 -5.92 -5.24
CA SER A 503 1.65 -6.23 -3.88
C SER A 503 1.34 -5.02 -3.00
N ILE A 504 0.38 -5.23 -2.10
CA ILE A 504 0.24 -4.47 -0.85
C ILE A 504 0.50 -5.45 0.28
N SER A 505 1.50 -5.19 1.13
CA SER A 505 1.90 -6.15 2.16
C SER A 505 2.26 -5.54 3.50
N SER A 506 1.85 -6.21 4.58
CA SER A 506 2.44 -6.07 5.92
C SER A 506 3.08 -7.42 6.27
N GLN A 507 4.39 -7.47 6.53
CA GLN A 507 5.05 -8.78 6.63
C GLN A 507 6.26 -8.88 7.56
N VAL A 508 6.34 -10.02 8.23
CA VAL A 508 7.54 -10.49 8.92
C VAL A 508 8.25 -11.42 7.96
N VAL A 509 9.39 -10.99 7.41
CA VAL A 509 10.12 -11.78 6.41
C VAL A 509 10.99 -12.85 7.09
N SER A 510 11.57 -13.74 6.28
CA SER A 510 12.37 -14.86 6.80
C SER A 510 13.51 -14.36 7.69
N GLY A 511 13.57 -14.84 8.93
CA GLY A 511 14.58 -14.48 9.92
C GLY A 511 14.21 -13.29 10.81
N GLY A 512 13.09 -12.60 10.55
CA GLY A 512 12.55 -11.59 11.44
C GLY A 512 11.83 -12.19 12.66
N GLU A 513 11.80 -11.42 13.75
CA GLU A 513 11.07 -11.71 15.00
C GLU A 513 10.21 -10.50 15.35
N GLY A 514 8.88 -10.65 15.32
CA GLY A 514 7.91 -9.58 15.58
C GLY A 514 6.58 -9.88 14.89
N ASP A 515 5.56 -9.09 15.20
CA ASP A 515 4.22 -9.29 14.62
C ASP A 515 4.00 -8.46 13.35
N SER A 516 3.13 -8.92 12.45
CA SER A 516 2.67 -8.12 11.31
C SER A 516 1.54 -7.17 11.72
N GLY A 517 1.73 -5.87 11.46
CA GLY A 517 0.75 -4.84 11.79
C GLY A 517 -0.57 -4.86 10.98
N GLY A 518 -0.71 -5.73 9.97
CA GLY A 518 -1.94 -5.87 9.18
C GLY A 518 -2.14 -4.80 8.11
N ILE A 519 -3.30 -4.88 7.44
CA ILE A 519 -3.68 -4.03 6.31
C ILE A 519 -5.10 -3.51 6.52
N GLU A 520 -5.28 -2.19 6.39
CA GLU A 520 -6.59 -1.53 6.34
C GLU A 520 -6.74 -0.80 5.00
N LEU A 521 -7.67 -1.24 4.16
CA LEU A 521 -7.92 -0.66 2.84
C LEU A 521 -9.36 -0.19 2.72
N THR A 522 -9.57 1.11 2.49
CA THR A 522 -10.88 1.70 2.21
C THR A 522 -10.93 2.28 0.81
N THR A 523 -11.89 1.86 -0.01
CA THR A 523 -12.08 2.38 -1.37
C THR A 523 -13.52 2.26 -1.88
N SER A 524 -13.82 2.74 -3.10
CA SER A 524 -15.08 2.39 -3.75
C SER A 524 -14.96 1.04 -4.47
N SER A 525 -13.92 0.83 -5.27
CA SER A 525 -13.66 -0.45 -5.94
C SER A 525 -12.23 -0.95 -5.76
N LEU A 526 -12.07 -2.22 -5.41
CA LEU A 526 -10.78 -2.92 -5.37
C LEU A 526 -10.71 -3.96 -6.50
N GLU A 527 -9.63 -3.92 -7.28
CA GLU A 527 -9.35 -4.87 -8.36
C GLU A 527 -7.94 -5.47 -8.24
N LEU A 528 -7.84 -6.80 -8.21
CA LEU A 528 -6.59 -7.54 -8.25
C LEU A 528 -6.60 -8.45 -9.47
N THR A 529 -5.64 -8.29 -10.38
CA THR A 529 -5.54 -9.07 -11.61
C THR A 529 -4.16 -9.70 -11.78
N ASN A 530 -4.09 -10.77 -12.58
CA ASN A 530 -2.83 -11.37 -13.05
C ASN A 530 -1.85 -11.73 -11.92
N GLY A 531 -2.36 -12.29 -10.82
CA GLY A 531 -1.60 -12.70 -9.63
C GLY A 531 -1.03 -11.57 -8.79
N ALA A 532 -1.70 -10.42 -8.79
CA ALA A 532 -1.53 -9.39 -7.78
C ALA A 532 -2.03 -9.84 -6.39
N VAL A 533 -1.39 -9.36 -5.32
CA VAL A 533 -1.68 -9.83 -3.95
C VAL A 533 -1.84 -8.71 -2.93
N VAL A 534 -2.78 -8.87 -2.00
CA VAL A 534 -2.88 -8.08 -0.75
C VAL A 534 -2.66 -9.05 0.41
N THR A 535 -1.56 -8.90 1.15
CA THR A 535 -1.13 -9.95 2.11
C THR A 535 -0.61 -9.40 3.44
N ALA A 536 -1.16 -9.90 4.55
CA ALA A 536 -0.59 -9.74 5.88
C ALA A 536 0.01 -11.08 6.33
N SER A 537 1.33 -11.21 6.40
CA SER A 537 1.95 -12.54 6.56
C SER A 537 3.20 -12.59 7.41
N THR A 538 3.48 -13.75 7.99
CA THR A 538 4.73 -14.04 8.71
C THR A 538 5.47 -15.22 8.08
N ASN A 539 6.77 -15.06 7.85
CA ASN A 539 7.73 -16.08 7.46
C ASN A 539 8.85 -16.25 8.53
N GLY A 540 8.73 -15.53 9.65
CA GLY A 540 9.64 -15.52 10.79
C GLY A 540 8.91 -15.94 12.08
N GLU A 541 9.29 -15.37 13.21
CA GLU A 541 8.57 -15.56 14.48
C GLU A 541 7.62 -14.39 14.74
N GLY A 542 6.37 -14.67 15.15
CA GLY A 542 5.33 -13.68 15.43
C GLY A 542 4.06 -13.88 14.61
N ASP A 543 2.99 -13.20 14.98
CA ASP A 543 1.65 -13.36 14.41
C ASP A 543 1.50 -12.63 13.05
N ALA A 544 0.70 -13.20 12.14
CA ALA A 544 0.32 -12.57 10.88
C ALA A 544 -0.88 -11.63 11.09
N GLY A 545 -0.80 -10.41 10.56
CA GLY A 545 -1.81 -9.39 10.78
C GLY A 545 -3.15 -9.64 10.09
N GLU A 546 -4.15 -8.85 10.50
CA GLU A 546 -5.49 -8.85 9.88
C GLU A 546 -5.45 -8.12 8.54
N VAL A 547 -6.23 -8.61 7.56
CA VAL A 547 -6.52 -7.85 6.33
C VAL A 547 -7.98 -7.37 6.36
N LYS A 548 -8.18 -6.08 6.58
CA LYS A 548 -9.47 -5.42 6.62
C LYS A 548 -9.69 -4.57 5.37
N ILE A 549 -10.70 -4.91 4.58
CA ILE A 549 -11.03 -4.22 3.32
C ILE A 549 -12.48 -3.75 3.36
N THR A 550 -12.68 -2.45 3.13
CA THR A 550 -13.99 -1.83 2.95
C THR A 550 -14.06 -1.21 1.56
N ALA A 551 -14.80 -1.83 0.64
CA ALA A 551 -15.00 -1.35 -0.71
C ALA A 551 -16.49 -1.05 -0.95
N THR A 552 -16.90 0.21 -1.10
CA THR A 552 -18.34 0.53 -1.12
C THR A 552 -19.11 -0.12 -2.27
N ASP A 553 -18.44 -0.38 -3.39
CA ASP A 553 -19.05 -0.86 -4.63
C ASP A 553 -18.67 -2.31 -4.92
N SER A 554 -17.39 -2.62 -5.07
CA SER A 554 -16.97 -3.98 -5.44
C SER A 554 -15.56 -4.36 -5.02
N VAL A 555 -15.36 -5.65 -4.76
CA VAL A 555 -14.05 -6.31 -4.70
C VAL A 555 -14.01 -7.36 -5.82
N ARG A 556 -13.06 -7.25 -6.75
CA ARG A 556 -12.88 -8.18 -7.86
C ARG A 556 -11.46 -8.74 -7.88
N LEU A 557 -11.34 -10.07 -7.80
CA LEU A 557 -10.08 -10.78 -7.99
C LEU A 557 -10.21 -11.67 -9.22
N ASP A 558 -9.27 -11.56 -10.14
CA ASP A 558 -9.29 -12.27 -11.40
C ASP A 558 -7.90 -12.77 -11.80
N GLY A 559 -7.79 -14.08 -11.89
CA GLY A 559 -6.70 -14.74 -12.61
C GLY A 559 -5.55 -15.26 -11.74
N GLU A 560 -4.69 -15.99 -12.44
CA GLU A 560 -3.48 -16.63 -11.96
C GLU A 560 -2.36 -16.25 -12.93
N LYS A 561 -1.18 -15.88 -12.44
CA LYS A 561 -0.01 -15.67 -13.29
C LYS A 561 0.30 -16.91 -14.12
N SER A 562 1.04 -16.73 -15.21
CA SER A 562 1.55 -17.84 -16.04
C SER A 562 2.36 -18.90 -15.28
N ASN A 563 2.86 -18.59 -14.08
CA ASN A 563 3.61 -19.48 -13.20
C ASN A 563 2.76 -20.12 -12.08
N GLY A 564 1.45 -19.90 -12.07
CA GLY A 564 0.53 -20.50 -11.11
C GLY A 564 0.30 -19.71 -9.82
N ILE A 565 0.63 -18.41 -9.80
CA ILE A 565 0.38 -17.55 -8.61
C ILE A 565 -1.00 -16.90 -8.74
N PRO A 566 -1.95 -17.19 -7.85
CA PRO A 566 -3.31 -16.64 -7.90
C PRO A 566 -3.33 -15.17 -7.48
N SER A 567 -4.28 -14.40 -8.01
CA SER A 567 -4.65 -13.12 -7.40
C SER A 567 -5.30 -13.40 -6.05
N ALA A 568 -4.78 -12.78 -4.98
CA ALA A 568 -5.13 -13.20 -3.62
C ALA A 568 -5.27 -12.06 -2.62
N ILE A 569 -6.23 -12.21 -1.70
CA ILE A 569 -6.26 -11.53 -0.40
C ILE A 569 -5.91 -12.58 0.66
N ALA A 570 -4.85 -12.34 1.43
CA ALA A 570 -4.27 -13.35 2.31
C ALA A 570 -3.90 -12.82 3.70
N SER A 571 -4.18 -13.60 4.74
CA SER A 571 -3.57 -13.49 6.06
C SER A 571 -2.90 -14.82 6.38
N GLN A 572 -1.56 -14.88 6.47
CA GLN A 572 -0.87 -16.19 6.42
C GLN A 572 0.36 -16.33 7.31
N VAL A 573 0.48 -17.51 7.93
CA VAL A 573 1.69 -17.96 8.64
C VAL A 573 2.38 -19.00 7.77
N LEU A 574 3.53 -18.69 7.18
CA LEU A 574 4.21 -19.52 6.19
C LEU A 574 4.96 -20.71 6.83
N SER A 575 5.40 -21.67 6.00
CA SER A 575 5.84 -23.02 6.43
C SER A 575 7.02 -23.10 7.41
N ARG A 576 7.72 -21.99 7.62
CA ARG A 576 8.89 -21.89 8.52
C ARG A 576 8.64 -20.97 9.72
N ALA A 577 7.44 -20.40 9.80
CA ALA A 577 7.05 -19.42 10.79
C ALA A 577 6.35 -20.05 11.99
N THR A 578 6.32 -19.31 13.09
CA THR A 578 5.50 -19.63 14.28
C THR A 578 4.72 -18.40 14.70
N GLY A 579 3.39 -18.51 14.70
CA GLY A 579 2.46 -17.43 14.97
C GLY A 579 1.05 -17.83 14.52
N LYS A 580 0.05 -17.02 14.83
CA LYS A 580 -1.34 -17.19 14.39
C LYS A 580 -1.65 -16.19 13.28
N SER A 581 -2.68 -16.49 12.49
CA SER A 581 -3.26 -15.51 11.56
C SER A 581 -4.44 -14.81 12.23
N GLU A 582 -4.46 -13.48 12.19
CA GLU A 582 -5.57 -12.66 12.71
C GLU A 582 -6.78 -12.61 11.77
N GLY A 583 -6.64 -13.08 10.52
CA GLY A 583 -7.78 -13.30 9.62
C GLY A 583 -8.04 -12.18 8.62
N ILE A 584 -9.22 -12.22 8.01
CA ILE A 584 -9.64 -11.33 6.92
C ILE A 584 -11.06 -10.84 7.16
N GLU A 585 -11.29 -9.52 7.04
CA GLU A 585 -12.60 -8.89 7.05
C GLU A 585 -12.84 -8.15 5.72
N LEU A 586 -13.82 -8.59 4.94
CA LEU A 586 -14.22 -7.95 3.68
C LEU A 586 -15.64 -7.38 3.79
N THR A 587 -15.79 -6.07 3.62
CA THR A 587 -17.09 -5.40 3.51
C THR A 587 -17.24 -4.78 2.13
N THR A 588 -18.25 -5.19 1.36
CA THR A 588 -18.51 -4.64 0.02
C THR A 588 -19.97 -4.72 -0.43
N SER A 589 -20.31 -4.16 -1.59
CA SER A 589 -21.61 -4.42 -2.22
C SER A 589 -21.60 -5.71 -3.04
N SER A 590 -20.50 -6.02 -3.76
CA SER A 590 -20.34 -7.28 -4.48
C SER A 590 -18.90 -7.79 -4.41
N LEU A 591 -18.73 -9.10 -4.13
CA LEU A 591 -17.45 -9.79 -4.20
C LEU A 591 -17.45 -10.76 -5.38
N GLU A 592 -16.48 -10.63 -6.28
CA GLU A 592 -16.29 -11.50 -7.44
C GLU A 592 -14.88 -12.10 -7.44
N LEU A 593 -14.81 -13.44 -7.36
CA LEU A 593 -13.58 -14.22 -7.46
C LEU A 593 -13.66 -15.08 -8.72
N THR A 594 -12.70 -14.92 -9.63
CA THR A 594 -12.68 -15.68 -10.88
C THR A 594 -11.30 -16.23 -11.21
N ASN A 595 -11.28 -17.31 -11.99
CA ASN A 595 -10.09 -17.83 -12.67
C ASN A 595 -8.95 -18.17 -11.69
N GLY A 596 -9.26 -18.90 -10.62
CA GLY A 596 -8.26 -19.32 -9.62
C GLY A 596 -7.99 -18.32 -8.50
N ALA A 597 -8.69 -17.19 -8.46
CA ALA A 597 -8.56 -16.18 -7.40
C ALA A 597 -8.89 -16.73 -5.99
N GLN A 598 -8.20 -16.21 -4.97
CA GLN A 598 -8.25 -16.74 -3.59
C GLN A 598 -8.47 -15.66 -2.52
N VAL A 599 -9.29 -15.97 -1.52
CA VAL A 599 -9.33 -15.26 -0.23
C VAL A 599 -8.98 -16.28 0.85
N THR A 600 -7.87 -16.10 1.56
CA THR A 600 -7.36 -17.17 2.41
C THR A 600 -6.70 -16.72 3.72
N ALA A 601 -7.14 -17.29 4.83
CA ALA A 601 -6.52 -17.12 6.14
C ALA A 601 -5.92 -18.45 6.63
N SER A 602 -4.62 -18.67 6.38
CA SER A 602 -4.03 -20.02 6.48
C SER A 602 -2.70 -20.06 7.23
N THR A 603 -2.46 -21.19 7.90
CA THR A 603 -1.23 -21.46 8.64
C THR A 603 -0.55 -22.72 8.12
N PHE A 604 0.62 -22.53 7.51
CA PHE A 604 1.56 -23.56 7.07
C PHE A 604 2.65 -23.84 8.12
N GLY A 605 2.94 -22.86 8.98
CA GLY A 605 3.85 -22.94 10.12
C GLY A 605 3.16 -23.41 11.40
N GLY A 606 3.65 -23.06 12.59
CA GLY A 606 2.97 -23.39 13.86
C GLY A 606 1.98 -22.31 14.31
N GLY A 607 0.72 -22.65 14.60
CA GLY A 607 -0.31 -21.76 15.14
C GLY A 607 -1.69 -21.94 14.49
N ASN A 608 -2.70 -21.22 15.00
CA ASN A 608 -4.07 -21.29 14.48
C ASN A 608 -4.22 -20.52 13.17
N ALA A 609 -5.12 -20.99 12.31
CA ALA A 609 -5.57 -20.22 11.14
C ALA A 609 -6.52 -19.10 11.57
N GLY A 610 -6.52 -17.98 10.84
CA GLY A 610 -7.43 -16.87 11.08
C GLY A 610 -8.81 -17.10 10.48
N ASP A 611 -9.79 -16.32 10.94
CA ASP A 611 -11.16 -16.35 10.41
C ASP A 611 -11.26 -15.56 9.11
N VAL A 612 -12.24 -15.90 8.27
CA VAL A 612 -12.62 -15.09 7.10
C VAL A 612 -14.06 -14.63 7.25
N SER A 613 -14.27 -13.32 7.30
CA SER A 613 -15.59 -12.68 7.36
C SER A 613 -15.86 -11.89 6.09
N VAL A 614 -16.92 -12.21 5.37
CA VAL A 614 -17.36 -11.50 4.17
C VAL A 614 -18.76 -10.96 4.39
N GLN A 615 -18.90 -9.64 4.40
CA GLN A 615 -20.17 -8.94 4.39
C GLN A 615 -20.38 -8.27 3.02
N SER A 616 -21.28 -8.83 2.22
CA SER A 616 -21.63 -8.31 0.90
C SER A 616 -23.11 -7.91 0.86
N ASN A 617 -23.44 -6.68 0.46
CA ASN A 617 -24.84 -6.26 0.44
C ASN A 617 -25.67 -6.87 -0.70
N GLN A 618 -25.05 -7.28 -1.80
CA GLN A 618 -25.75 -7.77 -3.00
C GLN A 618 -25.35 -9.21 -3.34
N SER A 619 -24.07 -9.47 -3.58
CA SER A 619 -23.66 -10.79 -4.09
C SER A 619 -22.24 -11.21 -3.72
N VAL A 620 -22.05 -12.51 -3.63
CA VAL A 620 -20.74 -13.17 -3.63
C VAL A 620 -20.74 -14.20 -4.77
N PHE A 621 -19.80 -14.07 -5.70
CA PHE A 621 -19.63 -14.96 -6.84
C PHE A 621 -18.22 -15.56 -6.83
N LEU A 622 -18.14 -16.90 -6.87
CA LEU A 622 -16.90 -17.64 -7.08
C LEU A 622 -17.04 -18.45 -8.36
N GLY A 623 -16.15 -18.24 -9.33
CA GLY A 623 -16.17 -18.95 -10.60
C GLY A 623 -14.79 -19.48 -11.00
N ASN A 624 -14.76 -20.64 -11.65
CA ASN A 624 -13.56 -21.19 -12.30
C ASN A 624 -12.38 -21.42 -11.33
N ASN A 625 -12.51 -22.42 -10.45
CA ASN A 625 -11.49 -22.83 -9.46
C ASN A 625 -11.14 -21.77 -8.40
N SER A 626 -12.04 -20.81 -8.15
CA SER A 626 -11.82 -19.79 -7.12
C SER A 626 -12.19 -20.28 -5.73
N SER A 627 -11.55 -19.73 -4.69
CA SER A 627 -11.77 -20.20 -3.32
C SER A 627 -11.83 -19.11 -2.25
N ILE A 628 -12.67 -19.36 -1.23
CA ILE A 628 -12.60 -18.72 0.08
C ILE A 628 -12.23 -19.80 1.09
N SER A 629 -11.10 -19.66 1.78
CA SER A 629 -10.59 -20.74 2.63
C SER A 629 -9.94 -20.30 3.92
N THR A 630 -10.08 -21.15 4.93
CA THR A 630 -9.24 -21.15 6.12
C THR A 630 -8.56 -22.52 6.21
N ALA A 631 -7.29 -22.55 6.57
CA ALA A 631 -6.56 -23.81 6.56
C ALA A 631 -5.44 -23.86 7.58
N VAL A 632 -5.36 -24.96 8.31
CA VAL A 632 -4.13 -25.40 8.97
C VAL A 632 -3.53 -26.53 8.14
N GLU A 633 -2.36 -26.31 7.55
CA GLU A 633 -1.76 -27.24 6.59
C GLU A 633 -0.96 -28.36 7.28
N ALA A 634 -0.64 -29.40 6.50
CA ALA A 634 0.08 -30.56 7.01
C ALA A 634 1.45 -30.19 7.61
N GLY A 635 1.71 -30.65 8.83
CA GLY A 635 2.95 -30.37 9.56
C GLY A 635 2.85 -29.21 10.56
N SER A 636 1.72 -28.49 10.57
CA SER A 636 1.40 -27.47 11.57
C SER A 636 0.82 -28.05 12.88
N LEU A 637 0.71 -27.21 13.92
CA LEU A 637 -0.06 -27.42 15.14
C LEU A 637 -1.00 -26.22 15.34
N GLY A 638 -2.31 -26.42 15.22
CA GLY A 638 -3.30 -25.36 15.39
C GLY A 638 -4.71 -25.82 15.00
N THR A 639 -5.71 -24.98 15.26
CA THR A 639 -7.10 -25.17 14.83
C THR A 639 -7.42 -24.34 13.58
N GLY A 640 -8.30 -24.84 12.73
CA GLY A 640 -8.84 -24.11 11.58
C GLY A 640 -9.66 -22.89 12.01
N GLY A 641 -9.62 -21.82 11.23
CA GLY A 641 -10.43 -20.62 11.43
C GLY A 641 -11.83 -20.77 10.82
N ASP A 642 -12.78 -19.99 11.28
CA ASP A 642 -14.16 -20.00 10.81
C ASP A 642 -14.34 -19.14 9.55
N ILE A 643 -15.28 -19.52 8.70
CA ILE A 643 -15.71 -18.73 7.54
C ILE A 643 -17.14 -18.24 7.76
N ASN A 644 -17.33 -16.92 7.74
CA ASN A 644 -18.62 -16.27 7.93
C ASN A 644 -18.95 -15.45 6.69
N ILE A 645 -20.00 -15.81 5.94
CA ILE A 645 -20.43 -15.07 4.75
C ILE A 645 -21.86 -14.58 4.95
N GLN A 646 -22.04 -13.26 4.88
CA GLN A 646 -23.35 -12.61 4.84
C GLN A 646 -23.54 -11.97 3.48
N THR A 647 -24.57 -12.40 2.72
CA THR A 647 -24.84 -11.81 1.40
C THR A 647 -26.30 -11.82 0.94
N GLY A 648 -26.59 -11.06 -0.11
CA GLY A 648 -27.86 -11.15 -0.85
C GLY A 648 -27.98 -12.52 -1.53
N SER A 649 -27.09 -12.79 -2.48
CA SER A 649 -27.01 -14.05 -3.21
C SER A 649 -25.58 -14.62 -3.20
N LEU A 650 -25.46 -15.94 -3.05
CA LEU A 650 -24.18 -16.66 -3.11
C LEU A 650 -24.19 -17.62 -4.31
N THR A 651 -23.21 -17.49 -5.21
CA THR A 651 -23.08 -18.35 -6.39
C THR A 651 -21.67 -18.94 -6.48
N LEU A 652 -21.59 -20.27 -6.61
CA LEU A 652 -20.35 -21.01 -6.85
C LEU A 652 -20.47 -21.77 -8.16
N GLU A 653 -19.49 -21.61 -9.06
CA GLU A 653 -19.46 -22.28 -10.36
C GLU A 653 -18.07 -22.85 -10.69
N ASN A 654 -18.05 -23.98 -11.39
CA ASN A 654 -16.88 -24.55 -12.07
C ASN A 654 -15.69 -24.80 -11.12
N ASN A 655 -15.81 -25.81 -10.26
CA ASN A 655 -14.84 -26.26 -9.25
C ASN A 655 -14.46 -25.20 -8.20
N SER A 656 -15.37 -24.26 -7.92
CA SER A 656 -15.13 -23.26 -6.88
C SER A 656 -15.40 -23.81 -5.49
N GLN A 657 -14.73 -23.27 -4.46
CA GLN A 657 -14.74 -23.87 -3.12
C GLN A 657 -14.87 -22.85 -1.99
N ILE A 658 -15.71 -23.16 -1.01
CA ILE A 658 -15.66 -22.55 0.34
C ILE A 658 -15.21 -23.63 1.31
N SER A 659 -14.04 -23.48 1.92
CA SER A 659 -13.41 -24.57 2.68
C SER A 659 -12.76 -24.12 4.00
N ALA A 660 -13.16 -24.72 5.11
CA ALA A 660 -12.50 -24.57 6.41
C ALA A 660 -11.84 -25.89 6.84
N ARG A 661 -10.52 -26.00 6.68
CA ARG A 661 -9.78 -27.26 6.83
C ARG A 661 -8.73 -27.27 7.93
N SER A 662 -8.48 -28.46 8.49
CA SER A 662 -7.33 -28.74 9.37
C SER A 662 -6.67 -30.05 8.95
N GLN A 663 -5.52 -29.95 8.29
CA GLN A 663 -4.67 -31.09 7.95
C GLN A 663 -3.76 -31.53 9.09
N ALA A 664 -3.70 -30.74 10.17
CA ALA A 664 -2.99 -31.00 11.42
C ALA A 664 -3.86 -31.76 12.45
N PRO A 665 -3.33 -32.14 13.63
CA PRO A 665 -4.11 -32.76 14.69
C PRO A 665 -5.20 -31.89 15.34
N GLY A 666 -5.46 -30.67 14.84
CA GLY A 666 -6.48 -29.77 15.40
C GLY A 666 -7.83 -29.87 14.69
N ASP A 667 -8.84 -29.26 15.31
CA ASP A 667 -10.20 -29.18 14.78
C ASP A 667 -10.25 -28.33 13.51
N ALA A 668 -11.14 -28.69 12.59
CA ALA A 668 -11.48 -27.84 11.45
C ALA A 668 -12.36 -26.66 11.90
N GLY A 669 -12.29 -25.55 11.18
CA GLY A 669 -13.16 -24.41 11.41
C GLY A 669 -14.58 -24.63 10.88
N ASN A 670 -15.51 -23.80 11.33
CA ASN A 670 -16.92 -23.82 10.94
C ASN A 670 -17.17 -22.93 9.71
N ILE A 671 -18.24 -23.22 8.98
CA ILE A 671 -18.72 -22.39 7.88
C ILE A 671 -20.15 -21.94 8.19
N ASN A 672 -20.35 -20.62 8.29
CA ASN A 672 -21.64 -19.98 8.51
C ASN A 672 -22.03 -19.15 7.27
N LEU A 673 -23.06 -19.58 6.55
CA LEU A 673 -23.56 -18.89 5.37
C LEU A 673 -24.93 -18.29 5.65
N ASN A 674 -25.02 -16.96 5.67
CA ASN A 674 -26.26 -16.21 5.82
C ASN A 674 -26.59 -15.47 4.52
N VAL A 675 -27.42 -16.11 3.70
CA VAL A 675 -27.78 -15.65 2.36
C VAL A 675 -29.25 -15.20 2.37
N SER A 676 -29.52 -13.93 2.12
CA SER A 676 -30.88 -13.40 2.26
C SER A 676 -31.84 -13.76 1.10
N GLU A 677 -31.30 -14.21 -0.03
CA GLU A 677 -32.05 -14.65 -1.21
C GLU A 677 -31.70 -16.09 -1.57
N SER A 678 -30.76 -16.32 -2.49
CA SER A 678 -30.48 -17.67 -3.01
C SER A 678 -29.02 -18.08 -2.92
N LEU A 679 -28.79 -19.36 -2.60
CA LEU A 679 -27.51 -20.05 -2.75
C LEU A 679 -27.58 -21.00 -3.95
N THR A 680 -26.71 -20.80 -4.93
CA THR A 680 -26.58 -21.70 -6.10
C THR A 680 -25.16 -22.22 -6.19
N ALA A 681 -24.99 -23.54 -6.23
CA ALA A 681 -23.72 -24.19 -6.52
C ALA A 681 -23.88 -25.06 -7.78
N THR A 682 -22.93 -24.96 -8.70
CA THR A 682 -22.84 -25.81 -9.90
C THR A 682 -21.43 -26.33 -10.05
N ASP A 683 -21.26 -27.65 -9.87
CA ASP A 683 -19.96 -28.34 -9.89
C ASP A 683 -18.98 -27.65 -8.91
N SER A 684 -19.30 -27.60 -7.63
CA SER A 684 -18.60 -26.75 -6.63
C SER A 684 -18.93 -27.16 -5.19
N ASP A 685 -18.01 -26.87 -4.27
CA ASP A 685 -17.99 -27.48 -2.94
C ASP A 685 -18.06 -26.48 -1.78
N ILE A 686 -18.76 -26.87 -0.72
CA ILE A 686 -18.76 -26.22 0.60
C ILE A 686 -18.35 -27.26 1.64
N THR A 687 -17.13 -27.15 2.16
CA THR A 687 -16.51 -28.26 2.90
C THR A 687 -15.84 -27.85 4.20
N THR A 688 -16.05 -28.62 5.26
CA THR A 688 -15.16 -28.64 6.42
C THR A 688 -14.47 -30.00 6.52
N SER A 689 -13.18 -30.01 6.87
CA SER A 689 -12.44 -31.28 6.94
C SER A 689 -11.33 -31.26 7.97
N SER A 690 -11.26 -32.28 8.83
CA SER A 690 -10.11 -32.53 9.71
C SER A 690 -9.43 -33.87 9.39
N THR A 691 -8.10 -33.93 9.50
CA THR A 691 -7.39 -35.21 9.34
C THR A 691 -7.55 -36.12 10.56
N GLN A 692 -7.52 -35.58 11.79
CA GLN A 692 -7.31 -36.36 13.03
C GLN A 692 -8.21 -35.98 14.23
N SER A 693 -8.94 -34.87 14.16
CA SER A 693 -9.71 -34.30 15.29
C SER A 693 -11.20 -34.15 14.91
N ALA A 694 -11.91 -33.15 15.43
CA ALA A 694 -13.30 -32.89 15.06
C ALA A 694 -13.42 -32.17 13.70
N GLY A 695 -14.43 -32.54 12.92
CA GLY A 695 -14.88 -31.83 11.74
C GLY A 695 -15.66 -30.58 12.14
N GLY A 696 -15.58 -29.54 11.30
CA GLY A 696 -16.26 -28.27 11.53
C GLY A 696 -17.74 -28.35 11.20
N GLN A 697 -18.55 -27.48 11.81
CA GLN A 697 -19.96 -27.35 11.51
C GLN A 697 -20.18 -26.55 10.21
N ILE A 698 -21.20 -26.90 9.44
CA ILE A 698 -21.72 -26.10 8.33
C ILE A 698 -23.15 -25.69 8.64
N ASP A 699 -23.38 -24.38 8.80
CA ASP A 699 -24.72 -23.79 8.98
C ASP A 699 -25.06 -22.88 7.80
N ILE A 700 -26.15 -23.19 7.11
CA ILE A 700 -26.62 -22.45 5.92
C ILE A 700 -28.03 -21.93 6.16
N ILE A 701 -28.22 -20.63 5.96
CA ILE A 701 -29.51 -19.94 5.96
C ILE A 701 -29.69 -19.28 4.59
N ALA A 702 -30.70 -19.70 3.82
CA ALA A 702 -31.04 -19.12 2.52
C ALA A 702 -32.52 -19.27 2.20
N LYS A 703 -33.15 -18.38 1.43
CA LYS A 703 -34.55 -18.62 1.01
C LYS A 703 -34.64 -19.80 0.06
N ASP A 704 -33.77 -19.86 -0.94
CA ASP A 704 -33.71 -20.94 -1.92
C ASP A 704 -32.29 -21.48 -2.06
N ILE A 705 -32.15 -22.81 -2.06
CA ILE A 705 -30.88 -23.49 -2.29
C ILE A 705 -30.99 -24.40 -3.51
N ARG A 706 -30.05 -24.25 -4.44
CA ARG A 706 -29.94 -25.08 -5.65
C ARG A 706 -28.54 -25.65 -5.78
N LEU A 707 -28.44 -26.98 -5.72
CA LEU A 707 -27.22 -27.73 -6.00
C LEU A 707 -27.39 -28.45 -7.35
N ARG A 708 -26.38 -28.35 -8.21
CA ARG A 708 -26.42 -28.88 -9.58
C ARG A 708 -25.09 -29.49 -9.97
N GLY A 709 -25.15 -30.49 -10.84
CA GLY A 709 -23.95 -31.14 -11.35
C GLY A 709 -23.34 -31.99 -10.24
N ASP A 710 -22.10 -31.71 -9.90
CA ASP A 710 -21.28 -32.37 -8.87
C ASP A 710 -21.00 -31.39 -7.72
N SER A 711 -22.05 -31.02 -6.97
CA SER A 711 -21.98 -29.93 -5.99
C SER A 711 -22.22 -30.45 -4.59
N ASP A 712 -21.20 -30.32 -3.73
CA ASP A 712 -21.20 -31.00 -2.45
C ASP A 712 -21.22 -30.06 -1.25
N ILE A 713 -21.93 -30.49 -0.21
CA ILE A 713 -21.86 -29.90 1.12
C ILE A 713 -21.38 -30.98 2.09
N THR A 714 -20.12 -30.87 2.51
CA THR A 714 -19.45 -31.98 3.20
C THR A 714 -18.77 -31.55 4.48
N THR A 715 -19.01 -32.30 5.56
CA THR A 715 -18.20 -32.27 6.77
C THR A 715 -17.50 -33.63 6.93
N SER A 716 -16.20 -33.63 7.22
CA SER A 716 -15.42 -34.87 7.23
C SER A 716 -14.31 -34.93 8.28
N VAL A 717 -14.11 -36.14 8.82
CA VAL A 717 -12.95 -36.51 9.63
C VAL A 717 -12.30 -37.76 9.05
N SER A 718 -11.08 -37.60 8.54
CA SER A 718 -10.35 -38.69 7.86
C SER A 718 -9.91 -39.81 8.81
N SER A 719 -9.56 -39.46 10.04
CA SER A 719 -9.15 -40.37 11.11
C SER A 719 -9.38 -39.71 12.48
N GLY A 720 -9.46 -40.49 13.55
CA GLY A 720 -9.74 -39.95 14.90
C GLY A 720 -11.16 -40.18 15.38
N ALA A 721 -11.33 -40.20 16.70
CA ALA A 721 -12.56 -40.66 17.37
C ALA A 721 -13.61 -39.56 17.59
N ASP A 722 -13.34 -38.33 17.14
CA ASP A 722 -14.22 -37.17 17.32
C ASP A 722 -15.39 -37.14 16.31
N ASN A 723 -16.18 -36.07 16.33
CA ASN A 723 -17.39 -35.94 15.50
C ASN A 723 -17.04 -35.45 14.08
N GLY A 724 -17.74 -35.98 13.06
CA GLY A 724 -17.63 -35.59 11.65
C GLY A 724 -18.00 -34.13 11.34
N GLY A 725 -18.68 -33.43 12.26
CA GLY A 725 -19.16 -32.06 12.09
C GLY A 725 -20.61 -32.05 11.61
N ASN A 726 -21.47 -31.20 12.19
CA ASN A 726 -22.89 -31.18 11.84
C ASN A 726 -23.16 -30.32 10.61
N ILE A 727 -24.24 -30.65 9.88
CA ILE A 727 -24.77 -29.83 8.78
C ILE A 727 -26.19 -29.39 9.12
N THR A 728 -26.43 -28.09 9.20
CA THR A 728 -27.77 -27.51 9.37
C THR A 728 -28.13 -26.64 8.17
N ILE A 729 -29.22 -26.96 7.49
CA ILE A 729 -29.73 -26.16 6.37
C ILE A 729 -31.11 -25.63 6.72
N THR A 730 -31.23 -24.30 6.76
CA THR A 730 -32.50 -23.57 6.97
C THR A 730 -32.89 -22.87 5.67
N THR A 731 -33.97 -23.33 5.04
CA THR A 731 -34.40 -22.80 3.74
C THR A 731 -35.87 -22.99 3.42
N ASP A 732 -36.46 -22.14 2.58
CA ASP A 732 -37.84 -22.32 2.09
C ASP A 732 -37.89 -23.45 1.05
N SER A 733 -36.83 -23.62 0.25
CA SER A 733 -36.73 -24.75 -0.69
C SER A 733 -35.29 -25.22 -0.91
N LEU A 734 -35.05 -26.54 -0.80
CA LEU A 734 -33.79 -27.18 -1.15
C LEU A 734 -33.99 -28.10 -2.37
N ILE A 735 -33.28 -27.81 -3.45
CA ILE A 735 -33.31 -28.61 -4.67
C ILE A 735 -31.88 -29.05 -5.01
N ALA A 736 -31.64 -30.35 -5.01
CA ALA A 736 -30.38 -30.97 -5.42
C ALA A 736 -30.61 -31.85 -6.67
N PHE A 737 -29.76 -31.68 -7.68
CA PHE A 737 -29.85 -32.38 -8.96
C PHE A 737 -28.54 -33.08 -9.32
N ALA A 738 -28.65 -34.05 -10.23
CA ALA A 738 -27.51 -34.84 -10.70
C ALA A 738 -26.82 -35.56 -9.53
N ASP A 739 -25.56 -35.22 -9.24
CA ASP A 739 -24.67 -35.89 -8.30
C ASP A 739 -24.36 -35.03 -7.06
N SER A 740 -25.17 -34.01 -6.80
CA SER A 740 -24.95 -33.11 -5.67
C SER A 740 -25.22 -33.79 -4.33
N ASP A 741 -24.20 -33.90 -3.47
CA ASP A 741 -24.26 -34.64 -2.22
C ASP A 741 -24.23 -33.78 -0.95
N ILE A 742 -24.79 -34.33 0.14
CA ILE A 742 -24.75 -33.72 1.47
C ILE A 742 -24.28 -34.76 2.48
N LEU A 743 -23.01 -34.67 2.89
CA LEU A 743 -22.30 -35.74 3.60
C LEU A 743 -21.69 -35.26 4.92
N ALA A 744 -21.92 -35.97 6.02
CA ALA A 744 -21.37 -35.66 7.33
C ALA A 744 -20.69 -36.87 7.97
N PHE A 745 -19.42 -37.10 7.62
CA PHE A 745 -18.73 -38.36 7.87
C PHE A 745 -17.60 -38.28 8.89
N ALA A 746 -17.41 -39.36 9.66
CA ALA A 746 -16.20 -39.56 10.47
C ALA A 746 -15.76 -41.02 10.45
N ARG A 747 -14.54 -41.32 9.97
CA ARG A 747 -14.11 -42.72 9.79
C ARG A 747 -14.05 -43.52 11.09
N ASP A 748 -13.36 -42.99 12.09
CA ASP A 748 -13.09 -43.69 13.35
C ASP A 748 -13.97 -43.17 14.51
N GLY A 749 -14.79 -42.14 14.26
CA GLY A 749 -15.60 -41.41 15.23
C GLY A 749 -17.10 -41.42 14.96
N ARG A 750 -17.85 -40.47 15.53
CA ARG A 750 -19.30 -40.34 15.27
C ARG A 750 -19.53 -39.49 14.02
N GLY A 751 -20.30 -39.98 13.04
CA GLY A 751 -20.76 -39.15 11.91
C GLY A 751 -21.60 -37.97 12.38
N GLY A 752 -21.61 -36.89 11.61
CA GLY A 752 -22.29 -35.65 11.98
C GLY A 752 -23.81 -35.72 11.84
N ASP A 753 -24.54 -34.94 12.62
CA ASP A 753 -25.99 -34.81 12.45
C ASP A 753 -26.29 -33.91 11.24
N ILE A 754 -27.20 -34.36 10.36
CA ILE A 754 -27.67 -33.59 9.19
C ILE A 754 -29.12 -33.20 9.42
N THR A 755 -29.40 -31.90 9.47
CA THR A 755 -30.73 -31.38 9.77
C THR A 755 -31.22 -30.43 8.68
N PHE A 756 -32.35 -30.77 8.06
CA PHE A 756 -33.04 -29.88 7.12
C PHE A 756 -34.24 -29.21 7.80
N LEU A 757 -34.13 -27.90 8.02
CA LEU A 757 -35.20 -27.03 8.48
C LEU A 757 -35.83 -26.35 7.25
N THR A 758 -36.58 -27.15 6.48
CA THR A 758 -37.24 -26.71 5.25
C THR A 758 -38.62 -27.34 5.11
N PRO A 759 -39.61 -26.69 4.46
CA PRO A 759 -40.86 -27.36 4.10
C PRO A 759 -40.70 -28.28 2.88
N ILE A 760 -39.66 -28.08 2.03
CA ILE A 760 -39.53 -28.75 0.73
C ILE A 760 -38.09 -29.17 0.47
N PHE A 761 -37.87 -30.47 0.26
CA PHE A 761 -36.63 -31.04 -0.26
C PHE A 761 -36.90 -31.90 -1.50
N PHE A 762 -36.19 -31.64 -2.59
CA PHE A 762 -36.18 -32.46 -3.80
C PHE A 762 -34.75 -32.88 -4.14
N GLY A 763 -34.45 -34.18 -4.06
CA GLY A 763 -33.18 -34.76 -4.53
C GLY A 763 -33.40 -35.65 -5.75
N PHE A 764 -32.66 -35.41 -6.84
CA PHE A 764 -32.73 -36.25 -8.03
C PHE A 764 -32.24 -37.67 -7.74
N ALA A 765 -33.07 -38.66 -8.06
CA ALA A 765 -32.77 -40.08 -7.84
C ALA A 765 -32.30 -40.40 -6.39
N TYR A 766 -32.69 -39.56 -5.42
CA TYR A 766 -32.29 -39.69 -4.02
C TYR A 766 -32.74 -41.03 -3.45
N ARG A 767 -31.81 -41.73 -2.79
CA ARG A 767 -32.05 -42.93 -2.00
C ARG A 767 -31.26 -42.81 -0.71
N PRO A 768 -31.88 -43.07 0.46
CA PRO A 768 -31.12 -43.13 1.70
C PRO A 768 -29.99 -44.15 1.59
N ALA A 769 -28.75 -43.71 1.78
CA ALA A 769 -27.60 -44.59 1.80
C ALA A 769 -27.66 -45.51 3.04
N PRO A 770 -27.42 -46.83 2.91
CA PRO A 770 -27.35 -47.74 4.05
C PRO A 770 -26.28 -47.33 5.07
N ARG A 771 -26.48 -47.70 6.33
CA ARG A 771 -25.46 -47.50 7.39
C ARG A 771 -24.17 -48.23 7.06
N GLY A 772 -23.03 -47.56 7.24
CA GLY A 772 -21.71 -48.11 6.96
C GLY A 772 -21.37 -48.21 5.46
N THR A 773 -22.08 -47.46 4.61
CA THR A 773 -21.69 -47.29 3.21
C THR A 773 -20.35 -46.57 3.14
N ASP A 774 -19.48 -47.01 2.24
CA ASP A 774 -18.22 -46.34 1.97
C ASP A 774 -18.51 -44.97 1.33
N PRO A 775 -18.14 -43.84 1.97
CA PRO A 775 -18.40 -42.51 1.43
C PRO A 775 -17.84 -42.31 0.02
N ALA A 776 -16.72 -42.96 -0.32
CA ALA A 776 -16.12 -42.87 -1.65
C ALA A 776 -16.96 -43.51 -2.78
N THR A 777 -18.09 -44.16 -2.44
CA THR A 777 -19.04 -44.72 -3.41
C THR A 777 -20.31 -43.88 -3.58
N LEU A 778 -20.44 -42.81 -2.79
CA LEU A 778 -21.58 -41.89 -2.84
C LEU A 778 -21.33 -40.81 -3.89
N ASP A 779 -20.09 -40.36 -4.01
CA ASP A 779 -19.65 -39.43 -5.06
C ASP A 779 -19.58 -40.10 -6.46
N LEU A 780 -19.79 -39.31 -7.52
CA LEU A 780 -19.71 -39.69 -8.93
C LEU A 780 -20.63 -40.86 -9.35
N ASN A 781 -21.82 -40.97 -8.75
CA ASN A 781 -22.76 -42.07 -8.99
C ASN A 781 -24.07 -41.64 -9.70
N ASN A 782 -24.12 -40.39 -10.17
CA ASN A 782 -25.21 -39.71 -10.84
C ASN A 782 -26.53 -39.64 -10.04
N ARG A 783 -26.45 -39.48 -8.71
CA ARG A 783 -27.64 -39.30 -7.86
C ARG A 783 -27.29 -38.50 -6.62
N VAL A 784 -28.30 -37.82 -6.07
CA VAL A 784 -28.17 -37.16 -4.78
C VAL A 784 -28.05 -38.21 -3.68
N ASP A 785 -27.04 -38.08 -2.82
CA ASP A 785 -26.80 -38.86 -1.63
C ASP A 785 -26.77 -37.97 -0.37
N ILE A 786 -27.37 -38.50 0.71
CA ILE A 786 -27.35 -37.88 2.04
C ILE A 786 -26.92 -38.95 3.03
N ASN A 787 -25.78 -38.72 3.68
CA ASN A 787 -25.16 -39.72 4.54
C ASN A 787 -24.46 -39.08 5.74
N ALA A 788 -24.63 -39.71 6.90
CA ALA A 788 -24.09 -39.26 8.19
C ALA A 788 -23.25 -40.37 8.86
N SER A 789 -22.57 -41.20 8.08
CA SER A 789 -21.96 -42.43 8.60
C SER A 789 -20.63 -42.20 9.33
N GLY A 790 -20.39 -43.06 10.31
CA GLY A 790 -19.10 -43.18 10.99
C GLY A 790 -19.02 -44.47 11.81
N ALA A 791 -18.05 -44.59 12.71
CA ALA A 791 -18.02 -45.66 13.70
C ALA A 791 -19.30 -45.69 14.56
N VAL A 792 -19.90 -44.52 14.77
CA VAL A 792 -21.28 -44.34 15.23
C VAL A 792 -21.98 -43.41 14.24
N ASP A 793 -23.09 -43.84 13.64
CA ASP A 793 -23.82 -42.97 12.69
C ASP A 793 -24.44 -41.74 13.39
N GLY A 794 -24.43 -40.61 12.67
CA GLY A 794 -25.22 -39.43 13.00
C GLY A 794 -26.71 -39.59 12.67
N VAL A 795 -27.49 -38.58 13.00
CA VAL A 795 -28.94 -38.50 12.77
C VAL A 795 -29.22 -37.62 11.56
N ILE A 796 -29.96 -38.16 10.59
CA ILE A 796 -30.46 -37.41 9.44
C ILE A 796 -31.92 -37.05 9.67
N THR A 797 -32.23 -35.76 9.68
CA THR A 797 -33.59 -35.22 9.85
C THR A 797 -34.07 -34.58 8.54
N LEU A 798 -34.95 -35.27 7.83
CA LEU A 798 -35.57 -34.82 6.57
C LEU A 798 -36.91 -34.09 6.84
N PRO A 799 -37.37 -33.21 5.92
CA PRO A 799 -38.65 -32.54 6.07
C PRO A 799 -39.83 -33.51 5.96
N ASN A 800 -40.92 -33.22 6.68
CA ASN A 800 -42.13 -34.03 6.60
C ASN A 800 -42.97 -33.65 5.35
N LEU A 801 -43.04 -34.57 4.39
CA LEU A 801 -43.78 -34.42 3.13
C LEU A 801 -45.21 -35.00 3.17
N ASP A 802 -45.75 -35.34 4.34
CA ASP A 802 -47.11 -35.91 4.50
C ASP A 802 -48.21 -35.02 3.89
N PHE A 803 -47.98 -33.71 3.78
CA PHE A 803 -48.93 -32.81 3.13
C PHE A 803 -49.01 -32.99 1.60
N ILE A 804 -47.89 -33.41 0.96
CA ILE A 804 -47.80 -33.64 -0.48
C ILE A 804 -48.45 -34.99 -0.83
N THR A 805 -48.11 -36.05 -0.10
CA THR A 805 -48.64 -37.40 -0.35
C THR A 805 -50.15 -37.49 -0.22
N ASN A 806 -50.75 -36.68 0.67
CA ASN A 806 -52.21 -36.59 0.84
C ASN A 806 -52.89 -35.64 -0.15
N SER A 807 -52.13 -34.91 -0.98
CA SER A 807 -52.64 -33.95 -1.98
C SER A 807 -52.41 -34.40 -3.43
N LEU A 808 -51.60 -35.43 -3.66
CA LEU A 808 -51.35 -35.99 -4.99
C LEU A 808 -52.41 -37.04 -5.35
N THR A 809 -53.14 -36.80 -6.44
CA THR A 809 -54.06 -37.80 -7.01
C THR A 809 -53.29 -38.66 -8.01
N GLU A 810 -53.29 -39.98 -7.82
CA GLU A 810 -52.62 -40.94 -8.72
C GLU A 810 -53.13 -40.77 -10.17
N LEU A 811 -52.20 -40.67 -11.13
CA LEU A 811 -52.55 -40.57 -12.55
C LEU A 811 -53.18 -41.91 -12.97
N GLN A 812 -54.33 -41.90 -13.64
CA GLN A 812 -54.96 -43.15 -14.06
C GLN A 812 -54.11 -43.88 -15.12
N ASP A 813 -53.86 -45.17 -14.91
CA ASP A 813 -53.10 -46.02 -15.85
C ASP A 813 -53.78 -46.19 -17.22
N ASN A 814 -55.09 -45.90 -17.31
CA ASN A 814 -55.85 -46.06 -18.53
C ASN A 814 -56.19 -44.70 -19.15
N PHE A 815 -55.43 -44.32 -20.17
CA PHE A 815 -55.90 -43.38 -21.18
C PHE A 815 -57.14 -43.99 -21.85
N ILE A 816 -58.31 -43.38 -21.60
CA ILE A 816 -59.53 -43.45 -22.42
C ILE A 816 -59.80 -44.83 -23.04
N ASP A 817 -60.72 -45.59 -22.44
CA ASP A 817 -61.31 -46.76 -23.09
C ASP A 817 -62.09 -46.33 -24.35
N THR A 818 -61.52 -46.58 -25.52
CA THR A 818 -62.14 -46.24 -26.81
C THR A 818 -63.45 -46.99 -27.06
N ASP A 819 -63.67 -48.15 -26.42
CA ASP A 819 -64.93 -48.89 -26.51
C ASP A 819 -66.06 -48.17 -25.76
N SER A 820 -65.72 -47.49 -24.66
CA SER A 820 -66.63 -46.64 -23.89
C SER A 820 -67.02 -45.33 -24.61
N ILE A 821 -66.14 -44.79 -25.47
CA ILE A 821 -66.45 -43.62 -26.32
C ILE A 821 -67.27 -44.02 -27.55
N LEU A 822 -67.04 -45.20 -28.13
CA LEU A 822 -67.80 -45.71 -29.27
C LEU A 822 -69.27 -45.99 -28.94
N ALA A 823 -69.55 -46.37 -27.68
CA ALA A 823 -70.92 -46.57 -27.19
C ALA A 823 -71.79 -45.29 -27.22
N ASN A 824 -71.19 -44.10 -27.29
CA ASN A 824 -71.87 -42.81 -27.36
C ASN A 824 -71.77 -42.12 -28.74
N SER A 825 -71.24 -42.80 -29.77
CA SER A 825 -71.15 -42.24 -31.13
C SER A 825 -72.35 -42.66 -31.99
N CYS A 826 -73.04 -41.68 -32.60
CA CYS A 826 -74.24 -41.86 -33.43
C CYS A 826 -73.99 -42.52 -34.81
N ILE A 827 -73.10 -43.51 -34.91
CA ILE A 827 -72.70 -44.14 -36.20
C ILE A 827 -73.07 -45.65 -36.27
N VAL A 828 -73.93 -46.15 -35.39
CA VAL A 828 -74.49 -47.51 -35.52
C VAL A 828 -76.00 -47.46 -35.77
N ARG A 829 -76.41 -47.98 -36.93
CA ARG A 829 -77.80 -48.13 -37.37
C ARG A 829 -78.49 -49.23 -36.57
N THR A 830 -79.53 -48.89 -35.82
CA THR A 830 -80.56 -49.83 -35.36
C THR A 830 -81.96 -49.21 -35.49
N GLU A 831 -82.91 -50.06 -35.85
CA GLU A 831 -84.29 -49.74 -36.25
C GLU A 831 -85.13 -49.03 -35.16
N PRO A 832 -86.17 -48.26 -35.55
CA PRO A 832 -86.92 -47.41 -34.63
C PRO A 832 -87.81 -48.24 -33.70
N GLN A 833 -87.39 -48.39 -32.44
CA GLN A 833 -88.32 -48.68 -31.35
C GLN A 833 -88.65 -47.37 -30.62
N GLU A 834 -89.94 -47.04 -30.59
CA GLU A 834 -90.48 -45.95 -29.79
C GLU A 834 -90.26 -46.23 -28.30
N GLY A 835 -89.65 -45.24 -27.61
CA GLY A 835 -89.50 -45.21 -26.16
C GLY A 835 -88.07 -45.39 -25.66
N THR A 836 -87.18 -44.42 -25.91
CA THR A 836 -85.85 -44.38 -25.28
C THR A 836 -85.85 -43.44 -24.08
N PHE A 837 -85.35 -43.93 -22.94
CA PHE A 837 -85.05 -43.14 -21.75
C PHE A 837 -83.54 -42.86 -21.72
N THR A 838 -83.15 -41.60 -21.86
CA THR A 838 -81.73 -41.18 -21.87
C THR A 838 -81.43 -40.36 -20.60
N ILE A 839 -80.45 -40.79 -19.83
CA ILE A 839 -79.94 -40.09 -18.64
C ILE A 839 -78.77 -39.21 -19.09
N THR A 840 -78.88 -37.88 -18.97
CA THR A 840 -77.88 -36.91 -19.47
C THR A 840 -76.88 -36.41 -18.43
N GLY A 841 -76.61 -37.17 -17.36
CA GLY A 841 -75.59 -36.83 -16.35
C GLY A 841 -75.96 -35.66 -15.43
N GLY A 842 -75.32 -35.61 -14.26
CA GLY A 842 -75.54 -34.57 -13.25
C GLY A 842 -74.67 -33.33 -13.51
N GLY A 843 -75.24 -32.13 -13.35
CA GLY A 843 -74.60 -30.83 -13.61
C GLY A 843 -73.46 -30.42 -12.65
N ASN A 844 -72.71 -31.38 -12.10
CA ASN A 844 -71.51 -31.11 -11.32
C ASN A 844 -70.28 -31.18 -12.25
N LEU A 845 -69.32 -30.29 -12.04
CA LEU A 845 -68.00 -30.42 -12.65
C LEU A 845 -67.42 -31.79 -12.22
N PRO A 846 -66.99 -32.64 -13.16
CA PRO A 846 -66.35 -33.89 -12.80
C PRO A 846 -65.08 -33.59 -12.00
N LEU A 847 -64.78 -34.42 -11.01
CA LEU A 847 -63.58 -34.28 -10.17
C LEU A 847 -62.29 -34.34 -11.03
N ARG A 848 -62.36 -34.89 -12.25
CA ARG A 848 -61.28 -34.97 -13.24
C ARG A 848 -61.80 -34.72 -14.67
N PRO A 849 -61.01 -34.13 -15.57
CA PRO A 849 -61.29 -34.15 -17.01
C PRO A 849 -61.35 -35.60 -17.52
N GLY A 850 -62.50 -36.02 -18.08
CA GLY A 850 -62.68 -37.38 -18.64
C GLY A 850 -63.42 -38.38 -17.74
N ASP A 851 -63.67 -38.07 -16.46
CA ASP A 851 -64.50 -38.92 -15.58
C ASP A 851 -65.98 -38.88 -16.03
N SER A 852 -66.62 -40.05 -16.13
CA SER A 852 -68.08 -40.13 -16.33
C SER A 852 -68.81 -39.72 -15.05
N SER A 853 -69.79 -38.81 -15.14
CA SER A 853 -70.56 -38.38 -13.96
C SER A 853 -71.34 -39.56 -13.37
N SER A 854 -71.02 -39.99 -12.14
CA SER A 854 -71.79 -41.03 -11.46
C SER A 854 -73.12 -40.47 -10.94
N SER A 855 -74.22 -41.17 -11.24
CA SER A 855 -75.54 -40.84 -10.72
C SER A 855 -75.64 -41.23 -9.24
N PRO A 856 -76.19 -40.38 -8.36
CA PRO A 856 -76.32 -40.68 -6.92
C PRO A 856 -77.41 -41.73 -6.61
N TYR A 857 -78.10 -42.29 -7.61
CA TYR A 857 -79.12 -43.33 -7.40
C TYR A 857 -78.53 -44.74 -7.54
N PRO A 858 -78.55 -45.57 -6.48
CA PRO A 858 -78.15 -46.97 -6.59
C PRO A 858 -79.16 -47.74 -7.44
N THR A 859 -78.71 -48.40 -8.51
CA THR A 859 -79.54 -49.26 -9.38
C THR A 859 -79.78 -50.66 -8.82
N GLY A 860 -79.70 -50.84 -7.51
CA GLY A 860 -79.78 -52.14 -6.84
C GLY A 860 -81.12 -52.42 -6.17
N VAL A 861 -81.71 -53.56 -6.53
CA VAL A 861 -82.84 -54.28 -5.90
C VAL A 861 -84.26 -53.88 -6.34
N VAL A 862 -84.70 -54.47 -7.46
CA VAL A 862 -86.12 -54.52 -7.86
C VAL A 862 -86.88 -55.42 -6.88
N ARG A 863 -87.87 -54.88 -6.15
CA ARG A 863 -88.77 -55.66 -5.28
C ARG A 863 -90.06 -56.03 -6.00
N ALA A 864 -90.52 -57.27 -5.78
CA ALA A 864 -91.86 -57.72 -6.19
C ALA A 864 -92.92 -57.16 -5.22
N LEU A 865 -94.02 -56.62 -5.75
CA LEU A 865 -95.12 -56.08 -4.95
C LEU A 865 -95.94 -57.20 -4.30
N PRO A 866 -96.27 -57.14 -2.99
CA PRO A 866 -97.20 -58.08 -2.37
C PRO A 866 -98.62 -57.87 -2.92
N ARG A 867 -99.29 -58.98 -3.28
CA ARG A 867 -100.71 -58.97 -3.67
C ARG A 867 -101.55 -58.62 -2.46
N ASN A 868 -102.19 -57.45 -2.45
CA ASN A 868 -103.59 -57.23 -2.06
C ASN A 868 -103.87 -55.74 -1.87
N SER A 869 -104.42 -55.08 -2.89
CA SER A 869 -105.28 -53.90 -2.73
C SER A 869 -106.09 -53.69 -4.02
N PRO A 870 -107.42 -53.51 -3.96
CA PRO A 870 -108.22 -53.21 -5.15
C PRO A 870 -107.87 -51.81 -5.68
N PRO A 871 -107.71 -51.62 -7.00
CA PRO A 871 -107.30 -50.34 -7.56
C PRO A 871 -108.44 -49.31 -7.45
N ARG A 872 -108.18 -48.18 -6.79
CA ARG A 872 -108.98 -46.96 -6.97
C ARG A 872 -108.25 -46.05 -7.96
N PRO A 873 -108.94 -45.44 -8.94
CA PRO A 873 -108.32 -44.44 -9.82
C PRO A 873 -107.99 -43.16 -9.04
N TRP A 874 -106.82 -42.58 -9.34
CA TRP A 874 -106.36 -41.30 -8.78
C TRP A 874 -107.35 -40.17 -9.12
N GLN A 875 -107.63 -39.27 -8.16
CA GLN A 875 -108.51 -38.12 -8.35
C GLN A 875 -107.75 -36.81 -8.17
N LYS A 876 -108.21 -35.76 -8.86
CA LYS A 876 -107.59 -34.42 -8.84
C LYS A 876 -107.64 -33.84 -7.41
N GLY A 877 -106.48 -33.82 -6.73
CA GLY A 877 -106.33 -33.42 -5.33
C GLY A 877 -105.51 -34.42 -4.50
N ASP A 878 -105.32 -35.64 -5.00
CA ASP A 878 -104.41 -36.62 -4.39
C ASP A 878 -102.95 -36.14 -4.53
N PRO A 879 -102.14 -36.12 -3.44
CA PRO A 879 -100.79 -35.57 -3.45
C PRO A 879 -99.87 -36.37 -4.40
N ILE A 880 -99.17 -35.65 -5.26
CA ILE A 880 -98.14 -36.22 -6.14
C ILE A 880 -96.88 -36.38 -5.29
N HIS A 881 -96.46 -37.62 -5.06
CA HIS A 881 -95.24 -37.95 -4.35
C HIS A 881 -94.19 -38.47 -5.32
N GLN A 882 -92.93 -38.10 -5.09
CA GLN A 882 -91.80 -38.57 -5.88
C GLN A 882 -91.61 -40.08 -5.66
N ALA A 883 -91.35 -40.81 -6.75
CA ALA A 883 -91.07 -42.24 -6.68
C ALA A 883 -89.72 -42.46 -5.96
N THR A 884 -89.70 -43.39 -5.03
CA THR A 884 -88.51 -43.71 -4.22
C THR A 884 -87.86 -45.03 -4.62
N GLY A 885 -88.46 -45.78 -5.54
CA GLY A 885 -87.90 -47.04 -6.04
C GLY A 885 -88.56 -47.57 -7.30
N VAL A 886 -87.96 -48.63 -7.86
CA VAL A 886 -88.45 -49.38 -9.03
C VAL A 886 -88.98 -50.73 -8.58
N TYR A 887 -90.21 -51.07 -8.98
CA TYR A 887 -90.90 -52.30 -8.61
C TYR A 887 -91.28 -53.09 -9.86
N GLN A 888 -91.26 -54.42 -9.78
CA GLN A 888 -91.72 -55.30 -10.86
C GLN A 888 -93.13 -55.79 -10.59
N LEU A 889 -94.02 -55.55 -11.56
CA LEU A 889 -95.38 -56.08 -11.55
C LEU A 889 -95.38 -57.58 -11.91
N PRO A 890 -96.43 -58.34 -11.56
CA PRO A 890 -96.54 -59.77 -11.87
C PRO A 890 -96.49 -60.11 -13.37
N ASP A 891 -96.73 -59.12 -14.24
CA ASP A 891 -96.64 -59.26 -15.71
C ASP A 891 -95.25 -58.91 -16.28
N GLY A 892 -94.26 -58.71 -15.40
CA GLY A 892 -92.87 -58.43 -15.76
C GLY A 892 -92.56 -56.96 -16.01
N ARG A 893 -93.57 -56.07 -16.05
CA ARG A 893 -93.34 -54.63 -16.26
C ARG A 893 -92.73 -53.97 -15.03
N LEU A 894 -91.77 -53.08 -15.26
CA LEU A 894 -91.18 -52.24 -14.22
C LEU A 894 -91.97 -50.95 -14.09
N VAL A 895 -92.29 -50.58 -12.85
CA VAL A 895 -92.97 -49.31 -12.52
C VAL A 895 -92.20 -48.59 -11.43
N MET A 896 -92.08 -47.27 -11.56
CA MET A 896 -91.56 -46.42 -10.50
C MET A 896 -92.70 -46.07 -9.55
N ALA A 897 -92.56 -46.44 -8.28
CA ALA A 897 -93.54 -46.16 -7.25
C ALA A 897 -92.84 -45.75 -5.94
N ARG A 898 -93.63 -45.31 -4.97
CA ARG A 898 -93.16 -45.04 -3.61
C ARG A 898 -93.31 -46.30 -2.76
N GLU A 899 -92.37 -46.54 -1.86
CA GLU A 899 -92.48 -47.61 -0.87
C GLU A 899 -93.66 -47.31 0.07
N SER A 900 -94.70 -48.14 0.00
CA SER A 900 -95.79 -48.16 0.99
C SER A 900 -95.38 -49.09 2.12
N GLY A 901 -95.20 -48.54 3.32
CA GLY A 901 -94.93 -49.30 4.54
C GLY A 901 -96.11 -50.19 4.95
#